data_AF-W1UH55-F1
#
_entry.id   AF-W1UH55-F1
#
_cell.length_a   1.000
_cell.length_b   1.000
_cell.length_c   1.000
_cell.angle_alpha   90.00
_cell.angle_beta   90.00
_cell.angle_gamma   90.00
#
_symmetry.space_group_name_H-M   'P 1'
#
loop_
_entity.id
_entity.type
_entity.pdbx_description
1 polymer ?
#
loop_
_entity_poly.entity_id
_entity_poly.type
_entity_poly.pdbx_seq_one_letter_code
_entity_poly.pdbx_strand_id
1 'polypeptide(L)'
;MTAEKKYIGAYSRDARDYFSLLPTEREIVEQLQAIYREEKGLFVLCGNRGSGKSSLKNISLEFVENHRGAKDNKEILVVNVSFFSGNKDFHREILMQIPNAINRRMSDIEHDVNDYVYNDGRYYPTLEYNAKEKVKKYDWLEQNQRSKNFSTISKRLKKIEEKFEINSNIYNLCNELSNQTSNLFEQFKLLNTQNKLQNSKFSLFQKNRVDISNFRKNIDELYQKVEYFERKASELIKLEEFLLISQRQLQYFDVEITNTKRYLESTTSDISAESSIDLSAGIGIIKSGLQLRGKISSSNNEELSRELKSIVTEELKERQLLRLLKNMSEYFNITFSIDELDKCNTATIIDMIDKNKRLFFDCNVSTLLITDISTAISLLEKSDYISEPNIIVVPDLGILDYIHRINNKGLPLSYNFITILDSYFVNRMNNRELNYGRNYEGRTYYSKGFELYKFMNSTLYKGINELYRPMILKFYWELIDLLDFVGELSKEEYEQFENSFFNNNDLHSLKIKFILRKIIEQLTTQSFDYFFILKDGRSQYRQTEVLGEFNKNESHIRNFLRQLALKPTILSDETAFLKINHIDPQTEKFYYFDIEFSDYLKKLGIDDEKFKNILLQLSEPGKKGIHDGKTYRFAEEFYDPSQGVDDARDIVERENTVGVILFDLCDYSENANPSHQPLRNGIIVTVTDFDEIILYPYLGYNDLHSHRPSYLTDFKKELSDQNILVYEVEDENLWKGCFEKDNKDLKDKIFDVCKKEIKRWLSDMKYRGNR
;
A
#
# COMPACT_ATOMS: atom_id res chain seq x y z
N MET A 1 -17.33 9.09 28.01
CA MET A 1 -16.98 8.13 26.94
C MET A 1 -16.23 8.90 25.88
N THR A 2 -14.90 8.91 25.97
CA THR A 2 -14.02 9.61 25.03
C THR A 2 -13.80 8.72 23.81
N ALA A 3 -14.68 8.87 22.82
CA ALA A 3 -14.40 8.43 21.47
C ALA A 3 -13.33 9.36 20.87
N GLU A 4 -12.06 8.99 20.95
CA GLU A 4 -10.98 9.73 20.29
C GLU A 4 -10.10 8.79 19.45
N LYS A 5 -10.52 8.54 18.21
CA LYS A 5 -10.04 9.33 17.05
C LYS A 5 -10.62 8.73 15.77
N LYS A 6 -11.35 9.57 15.04
CA LYS A 6 -11.40 9.49 13.59
C LYS A 6 -10.26 10.36 13.07
N TYR A 7 -9.26 9.78 12.42
CA TYR A 7 -8.36 10.61 11.63
C TYR A 7 -8.23 10.14 10.19
N ILE A 8 -8.37 11.13 9.30
CA ILE A 8 -8.17 11.09 7.85
C ILE A 8 -7.32 12.31 7.54
N GLY A 9 -6.11 12.34 8.09
CA GLY A 9 -5.07 13.18 7.53
C GLY A 9 -4.26 12.41 6.52
N ALA A 10 -3.20 13.05 6.04
CA ALA A 10 -2.21 12.38 5.22
C ALA A 10 -1.65 11.17 5.99
N TYR A 11 -1.41 10.09 5.26
CA TYR A 11 -0.67 8.95 5.78
C TYR A 11 0.63 9.40 6.46
N SER A 12 0.86 8.92 7.68
CA SER A 12 2.13 9.01 8.37
C SER A 12 2.45 7.66 9.00
N ARG A 13 3.75 7.39 9.17
CA ARG A 13 4.22 6.16 9.81
C ARG A 13 3.66 6.01 11.24
N ASP A 14 3.53 7.12 11.96
CA ASP A 14 3.04 7.15 13.34
C ASP A 14 1.52 6.88 13.42
N ALA A 15 0.77 7.15 12.34
CA ALA A 15 -0.67 6.92 12.27
C ALA A 15 -1.04 5.58 11.59
N ARG A 16 -0.05 4.75 11.26
CA ARG A 16 -0.21 3.50 10.50
C ARG A 16 -1.19 2.51 11.14
N ASP A 17 -1.25 2.49 12.48
CA ASP A 17 -2.12 1.58 13.24
C ASP A 17 -3.61 1.87 13.06
N TYR A 18 -3.94 3.12 12.76
CA TYR A 18 -5.32 3.57 12.61
C TYR A 18 -5.75 3.64 11.14
N PHE A 19 -4.85 3.30 10.22
CA PHE A 19 -5.11 3.38 8.79
C PHE A 19 -5.69 2.07 8.26
N SER A 20 -6.98 2.07 7.90
CA SER A 20 -7.64 0.95 7.23
C SER A 20 -7.77 1.20 5.73
N LEU A 21 -7.35 0.24 4.92
CA LEU A 21 -7.56 0.21 3.47
C LEU A 21 -8.85 -0.55 3.15
N LEU A 22 -9.69 0.05 2.30
CA LEU A 22 -10.76 -0.67 1.64
C LEU A 22 -10.19 -1.77 0.73
N PRO A 23 -10.94 -2.83 0.44
CA PRO A 23 -10.47 -3.88 -0.47
C PRO A 23 -10.01 -3.37 -1.85
N THR A 24 -10.72 -2.41 -2.45
CA THR A 24 -10.31 -1.79 -3.74
C THR A 24 -9.06 -0.93 -3.59
N GLU A 25 -8.91 -0.23 -2.46
CA GLU A 25 -7.69 0.52 -2.14
C GLU A 25 -6.50 -0.44 -1.92
N ARG A 26 -6.74 -1.63 -1.35
CA ARG A 26 -5.71 -2.68 -1.23
C ARG A 26 -5.29 -3.20 -2.59
N GLU A 27 -6.22 -3.49 -3.49
CA GLU A 27 -5.90 -3.91 -4.87
C GLU A 27 -5.03 -2.85 -5.58
N ILE A 28 -5.35 -1.57 -5.42
CA ILE A 28 -4.53 -0.46 -5.94
C ILE A 28 -3.14 -0.44 -5.29
N VAL A 29 -3.06 -0.59 -3.97
CA VAL A 29 -1.78 -0.65 -3.25
C VAL A 29 -0.95 -1.85 -3.69
N GLU A 30 -1.55 -3.02 -3.89
CA GLU A 30 -0.89 -4.23 -4.38
C GLU A 30 -0.39 -4.07 -5.82
N GLN A 31 -1.19 -3.46 -6.70
CA GLN A 31 -0.78 -3.11 -8.06
C GLN A 31 0.41 -2.14 -8.06
N LEU A 32 0.33 -1.06 -7.27
CA LEU A 32 1.42 -0.10 -7.11
C LEU A 32 2.67 -0.77 -6.52
N GLN A 33 2.49 -1.65 -5.53
CA GLN A 33 3.59 -2.44 -4.97
C GLN A 33 4.23 -3.35 -6.02
N ALA A 34 3.46 -4.04 -6.86
CA ALA A 34 4.01 -4.88 -7.92
C ALA A 34 4.89 -4.05 -8.87
N ILE A 35 4.39 -2.89 -9.31
CA ILE A 35 5.14 -1.95 -10.15
C ILE A 35 6.43 -1.49 -9.44
N TYR A 36 6.35 -1.14 -8.15
CA TYR A 36 7.51 -0.66 -7.40
C TYR A 36 8.48 -1.77 -6.98
N ARG A 37 8.04 -3.02 -6.94
CA ARG A 37 8.81 -4.17 -6.45
C ARG A 37 9.38 -5.05 -7.53
N GLU A 38 8.85 -5.12 -8.74
CA GLU A 38 9.23 -6.19 -9.66
C GLU A 38 10.69 -6.08 -10.12
N GLU A 39 11.22 -4.87 -10.35
CA GLU A 39 12.57 -4.67 -10.91
C GLU A 39 13.40 -3.58 -10.19
N LYS A 40 14.70 -3.47 -10.52
CA LYS A 40 15.53 -2.32 -10.11
C LYS A 40 14.91 -1.07 -10.70
N GLY A 41 14.72 0.00 -9.94
CA GLY A 41 13.93 1.12 -10.44
C GLY A 41 14.27 2.50 -9.89
N LEU A 42 14.09 3.51 -10.74
CA LEU A 42 14.06 4.92 -10.38
C LEU A 42 12.61 5.40 -10.42
N PHE A 43 12.03 5.66 -9.26
CA PHE A 43 10.64 6.10 -9.12
C PHE A 43 10.61 7.61 -8.91
N VAL A 44 10.07 8.34 -9.90
CA VAL A 44 9.87 9.79 -9.82
C VAL A 44 8.43 10.06 -9.42
N LEU A 45 8.23 10.49 -8.17
CA LEU A 45 6.92 10.65 -7.55
C LEU A 45 6.55 12.12 -7.50
N CYS A 46 5.45 12.49 -8.14
CA CYS A 46 4.95 13.86 -8.18
C CYS A 46 3.66 13.98 -7.36
N GLY A 47 3.48 15.08 -6.63
CA GLY A 47 2.28 15.36 -5.84
C GLY A 47 2.22 14.58 -4.52
N ASN A 48 2.74 15.15 -3.43
CA ASN A 48 2.87 14.47 -2.12
C ASN A 48 2.09 15.15 -0.99
N ARG A 49 1.17 16.07 -1.30
CA ARG A 49 0.47 16.91 -0.30
C ARG A 49 -0.98 16.48 -0.05
N GLY A 50 -1.52 15.55 -0.83
CA GLY A 50 -2.90 15.07 -0.71
C GLY A 50 -3.14 14.07 0.42
N SER A 51 -4.40 13.97 0.86
CA SER A 51 -4.93 12.85 1.64
C SER A 51 -5.76 11.93 0.73
N GLY A 52 -5.76 10.62 0.98
CA GLY A 52 -6.45 9.65 0.12
C GLY A 52 -5.54 9.09 -0.98
N LYS A 53 -5.60 9.63 -2.21
CA LYS A 53 -4.81 9.14 -3.37
C LYS A 53 -3.30 9.11 -3.09
N SER A 54 -2.77 10.23 -2.60
CA SER A 54 -1.35 10.33 -2.22
C SER A 54 -1.00 9.37 -1.07
N SER A 55 -1.97 9.05 -0.21
CA SER A 55 -1.79 8.06 0.85
C SER A 55 -1.60 6.67 0.26
N LEU A 56 -2.40 6.22 -0.70
CA LEU A 56 -2.23 4.90 -1.36
C LEU A 56 -0.84 4.77 -2.01
N LYS A 57 -0.40 5.82 -2.72
CA LYS A 57 0.95 5.90 -3.29
C LYS A 57 2.03 5.78 -2.21
N ASN A 58 1.97 6.61 -1.17
CA ASN A 58 2.98 6.61 -0.11
C ASN A 58 3.00 5.28 0.67
N ILE A 59 1.83 4.69 0.91
CA ILE A 59 1.68 3.38 1.54
C ILE A 59 2.41 2.32 0.72
N SER A 60 2.13 2.24 -0.59
CA SER A 60 2.75 1.24 -1.45
C SER A 60 4.29 1.31 -1.47
N LEU A 61 4.87 2.49 -1.28
CA LEU A 61 6.32 2.69 -1.19
C LEU A 61 6.90 2.30 0.17
N GLU A 62 6.23 2.61 1.27
CA GLU A 62 6.72 2.21 2.60
C GLU A 62 6.89 0.69 2.71
N PHE A 63 5.98 -0.04 2.09
CA PHE A 63 6.04 -1.49 2.01
C PHE A 63 7.21 -2.02 1.21
N VAL A 64 7.65 -1.29 0.20
CA VAL A 64 8.87 -1.59 -0.57
C VAL A 64 10.11 -1.40 0.31
N GLU A 65 10.12 -0.37 1.16
CA GLU A 65 11.24 -0.04 2.04
C GLU A 65 11.35 -0.95 3.28
N ASN A 66 10.23 -1.41 3.86
CA ASN A 66 10.20 -2.01 5.20
C ASN A 66 10.12 -3.56 5.30
N HIS A 67 10.02 -4.30 4.19
CA HIS A 67 9.93 -5.76 4.26
C HIS A 67 11.25 -6.38 4.74
N ARG A 68 11.32 -6.81 6.01
CA ARG A 68 12.52 -7.43 6.61
C ARG A 68 12.98 -8.74 5.94
N GLY A 69 12.11 -9.39 5.16
CA GLY A 69 12.46 -10.51 4.27
C GLY A 69 12.90 -10.10 2.86
N ALA A 70 12.65 -8.84 2.47
CA ALA A 70 13.13 -8.20 1.24
C ALA A 70 14.49 -7.50 1.44
N LYS A 71 15.20 -7.81 2.53
CA LYS A 71 16.62 -7.43 2.70
C LYS A 71 17.53 -8.03 1.64
N ASP A 72 17.02 -8.99 0.86
CA ASP A 72 17.50 -9.21 -0.49
C ASP A 72 16.98 -8.16 -1.48
N ASN A 73 17.69 -7.03 -1.51
CA ASN A 73 18.22 -6.49 -2.76
C ASN A 73 17.24 -6.17 -3.89
N LYS A 74 16.56 -5.02 -3.83
CA LYS A 74 16.24 -4.30 -5.07
C LYS A 74 16.80 -2.89 -5.00
N GLU A 75 17.46 -2.50 -6.09
CA GLU A 75 18.21 -1.25 -6.21
C GLU A 75 17.19 -0.20 -6.63
N ILE A 76 16.62 0.45 -5.63
CA ILE A 76 15.50 1.37 -5.79
C ILE A 76 15.95 2.77 -5.42
N LEU A 77 15.65 3.73 -6.29
CA LEU A 77 15.89 5.15 -6.10
C LEU A 77 14.54 5.87 -6.13
N VAL A 78 14.19 6.57 -5.05
CA VAL A 78 12.95 7.33 -4.97
C VAL A 78 13.23 8.83 -5.04
N VAL A 79 12.69 9.48 -6.07
CA VAL A 79 12.79 10.92 -6.33
C VAL A 79 11.44 11.56 -6.08
N ASN A 80 11.37 12.42 -5.07
CA ASN A 80 10.11 13.09 -4.69
C ASN A 80 10.07 14.52 -5.24
N VAL A 81 9.10 14.81 -6.10
CA VAL A 81 8.81 16.13 -6.67
C VAL A 81 7.57 16.70 -5.99
N SER A 82 7.81 17.58 -5.02
CA SER A 82 6.75 18.04 -4.10
C SER A 82 5.82 19.13 -4.67
N PHE A 83 6.33 19.99 -5.55
CA PHE A 83 5.58 21.08 -6.19
C PHE A 83 6.35 21.59 -7.41
N PHE A 84 5.65 21.91 -8.51
CA PHE A 84 6.24 22.60 -9.66
C PHE A 84 5.24 23.61 -10.24
N SER A 85 5.71 24.82 -10.56
CA SER A 85 4.92 25.90 -11.16
C SER A 85 4.97 25.93 -12.69
N GLY A 86 5.85 25.11 -13.30
CA GLY A 86 6.04 24.98 -14.74
C GLY A 86 7.11 23.95 -15.09
N ASN A 87 7.30 23.66 -16.39
CA ASN A 87 8.24 22.63 -16.88
C ASN A 87 9.67 22.81 -16.39
N LYS A 88 10.15 24.07 -16.32
CA LYS A 88 11.47 24.42 -15.80
C LYS A 88 11.69 23.92 -14.38
N ASP A 89 10.75 24.26 -13.51
CA ASP A 89 10.81 23.92 -12.09
C ASP A 89 10.67 22.41 -11.91
N PHE A 90 9.85 21.77 -12.76
CA PHE A 90 9.69 20.33 -12.80
C PHE A 90 11.00 19.60 -13.14
N HIS A 91 11.66 19.93 -14.25
CA HIS A 91 12.92 19.30 -14.64
C HIS A 91 14.04 19.57 -13.63
N ARG A 92 14.08 20.81 -13.09
CA ARG A 92 15.06 21.21 -12.07
C ARG A 92 14.90 20.38 -10.80
N GLU A 93 13.66 20.23 -10.33
CA GLU A 93 13.37 19.49 -9.11
C GLU A 93 13.81 18.03 -9.25
N ILE A 94 13.50 17.38 -10.39
CA ILE A 94 13.98 16.01 -10.66
C ILE A 94 15.50 15.94 -10.60
N LEU A 95 16.20 16.84 -11.30
CA LEU A 95 17.67 16.86 -11.33
C LEU A 95 18.32 17.13 -9.96
N MET A 96 17.70 17.96 -9.12
CA MET A 96 18.18 18.20 -7.76
C MET A 96 17.98 16.98 -6.86
N GLN A 97 16.89 16.24 -7.06
CA GLN A 97 16.51 15.14 -6.17
C GLN A 97 17.20 13.81 -6.53
N ILE A 98 17.62 13.59 -7.78
CA ILE A 98 18.36 12.38 -8.18
C ILE A 98 19.65 12.18 -7.35
N PRO A 99 20.55 13.18 -7.21
CA PRO A 99 21.73 13.05 -6.34
C PRO A 99 21.38 12.72 -4.88
N ASN A 100 20.30 13.32 -4.35
CA ASN A 100 19.84 13.06 -2.98
C ASN A 100 19.36 11.61 -2.82
N ALA A 101 18.61 11.09 -3.80
CA ALA A 101 18.14 9.71 -3.82
C ALA A 101 19.32 8.72 -3.88
N ILE A 102 20.31 9.00 -4.72
CA ILE A 102 21.53 8.19 -4.85
C ILE A 102 22.31 8.18 -3.53
N ASN A 103 22.56 9.34 -2.92
CA ASN A 103 23.29 9.43 -1.65
C ASN A 103 22.59 8.67 -0.51
N ARG A 104 21.26 8.75 -0.42
CA ARG A 104 20.48 7.97 0.56
C ARG A 104 20.69 6.48 0.36
N ARG A 105 20.53 6.00 -0.88
CA ARG A 105 20.74 4.58 -1.21
C ARG A 105 22.16 4.11 -0.91
N MET A 106 23.17 4.93 -1.20
CA MET A 106 24.57 4.61 -0.84
C MET A 106 24.73 4.47 0.68
N SER A 107 24.14 5.38 1.46
CA SER A 107 24.16 5.32 2.93
C SER A 107 23.47 4.08 3.48
N ASP A 108 22.33 3.70 2.90
CA ASP A 108 21.60 2.48 3.27
C ASP A 108 22.44 1.22 3.00
N ILE A 109 23.10 1.15 1.83
CA ILE A 109 24.00 0.03 1.50
C ILE A 109 25.17 -0.04 2.48
N GLU A 110 25.80 1.09 2.79
CA GLU A 110 26.90 1.13 3.77
C GLU A 110 26.45 0.64 5.15
N HIS A 111 25.28 1.07 5.60
CA HIS A 111 24.70 0.63 6.87
C HIS A 111 24.39 -0.87 6.86
N ASP A 112 23.74 -1.38 5.81
CA ASP A 112 23.39 -2.79 5.65
C ASP A 112 24.62 -3.69 5.60
N VAL A 113 25.66 -3.28 4.85
CA VAL A 113 26.92 -4.04 4.77
C VAL A 113 27.62 -4.04 6.12
N ASN A 114 27.70 -2.90 6.80
CA ASN A 114 28.29 -2.80 8.13
C ASN A 114 27.59 -3.76 9.11
N ASP A 115 26.25 -3.74 9.14
CA ASP A 115 25.45 -4.65 9.93
C ASP A 115 25.70 -6.12 9.57
N TYR A 116 25.86 -6.45 8.28
CA TYR A 116 26.06 -7.81 7.81
C TYR A 116 27.48 -8.35 8.12
N VAL A 117 28.50 -7.49 8.06
CA VAL A 117 29.89 -7.88 8.35
C VAL A 117 30.09 -8.17 9.84
N TYR A 118 29.51 -7.33 10.71
CA TYR A 118 29.72 -7.41 12.17
C TYR A 118 28.71 -8.26 12.94
N ASN A 119 27.55 -8.64 12.37
CA ASN A 119 26.58 -9.50 13.07
C ASN A 119 26.69 -10.98 12.66
N ASP A 120 27.08 -11.85 13.59
CA ASP A 120 27.23 -13.30 13.37
C ASP A 120 25.92 -14.11 13.54
N GLY A 121 24.78 -13.48 13.89
CA GLY A 121 23.62 -14.21 14.44
C GLY A 121 22.25 -14.02 13.77
N ARG A 122 22.07 -13.15 12.77
CA ARG A 122 20.71 -12.74 12.32
C ARG A 122 20.34 -13.02 10.87
N TYR A 123 21.28 -13.34 9.99
CA TYR A 123 21.04 -13.33 8.53
C TYR A 123 21.16 -14.67 7.83
N TYR A 124 21.49 -15.73 8.56
CA TYR A 124 21.58 -17.05 7.96
C TYR A 124 20.19 -17.67 7.98
N PRO A 125 19.53 -17.92 6.81
CA PRO A 125 18.50 -18.92 6.79
C PRO A 125 19.19 -20.16 7.35
N THR A 126 18.65 -20.69 8.44
CA THR A 126 19.04 -22.00 8.93
C THR A 126 18.94 -22.92 7.73
N LEU A 127 20.08 -23.22 7.09
CA LEU A 127 20.29 -24.53 6.51
C LEU A 127 19.83 -25.44 7.64
N GLU A 128 18.68 -26.10 7.45
CA GLU A 128 18.28 -27.21 8.29
C GLU A 128 19.48 -28.13 8.28
N TYR A 129 20.33 -27.97 9.28
CA TYR A 129 21.47 -28.80 9.48
C TYR A 129 20.80 -30.11 9.86
N ASN A 130 20.61 -30.97 8.86
CA ASN A 130 20.11 -32.30 9.06
C ASN A 130 21.02 -32.91 10.11
N ALA A 131 20.57 -32.94 11.37
CA ALA A 131 21.31 -33.55 12.48
C ALA A 131 21.52 -35.07 12.25
N LYS A 132 21.02 -35.59 11.12
CA LYS A 132 21.26 -36.91 10.56
C LYS A 132 22.41 -36.97 9.54
N GLU A 133 23.16 -35.90 9.26
CA GLU A 133 24.44 -36.04 8.58
C GLU A 133 25.41 -36.74 9.53
N LYS A 134 25.54 -38.06 9.36
CA LYS A 134 26.66 -38.86 9.88
C LYS A 134 27.93 -38.03 9.71
N VAL A 135 28.56 -37.63 10.82
CA VAL A 135 29.74 -36.76 10.88
C VAL A 135 30.72 -37.13 9.78
N LYS A 136 30.66 -36.41 8.65
CA LYS A 136 31.53 -36.65 7.50
C LYS A 136 32.95 -36.34 7.95
N LYS A 137 33.85 -37.32 7.91
CA LYS A 137 35.26 -37.11 8.24
C LYS A 137 35.84 -36.03 7.31
N TYR A 138 36.60 -35.11 7.89
CA TYR A 138 37.34 -34.12 7.14
C TYR A 138 38.41 -34.82 6.28
N ASP A 139 38.27 -34.74 4.96
CA ASP A 139 39.07 -35.48 3.99
C ASP A 139 39.88 -34.55 3.07
N TRP A 140 40.72 -35.16 2.22
CA TRP A 140 41.58 -34.42 1.30
C TRP A 140 40.79 -33.64 0.23
N LEU A 141 39.60 -34.13 -0.15
CA LEU A 141 38.72 -33.46 -1.10
C LEU A 141 38.17 -32.17 -0.49
N GLU A 142 37.68 -32.23 0.74
CA GLU A 142 37.21 -31.07 1.49
C GLU A 142 38.34 -30.07 1.73
N GLN A 143 39.54 -30.53 2.11
CA GLN A 143 40.71 -29.66 2.25
C GLN A 143 41.01 -28.87 0.97
N ASN A 144 41.01 -29.53 -0.19
CA ASN A 144 41.21 -28.85 -1.47
C ASN A 144 40.11 -27.85 -1.79
N GLN A 145 38.85 -28.20 -1.51
CA GLN A 145 37.71 -27.32 -1.76
C GLN A 145 37.77 -26.07 -0.86
N ARG A 146 38.08 -26.22 0.42
CA ARG A 146 38.24 -25.07 1.33
C ARG A 146 39.45 -24.20 0.95
N SER A 147 40.56 -24.79 0.50
CA SER A 147 41.69 -24.02 -0.03
C SER A 147 41.32 -23.20 -1.27
N LYS A 148 40.47 -23.74 -2.16
CA LYS A 148 39.93 -22.99 -3.29
C LYS A 148 39.02 -21.85 -2.82
N ASN A 149 38.16 -22.08 -1.82
CA ASN A 149 37.30 -21.04 -1.26
C ASN A 149 38.10 -19.84 -0.73
N PHE A 150 39.15 -20.07 0.06
CA PHE A 150 40.03 -18.99 0.53
C PHE A 150 40.66 -18.21 -0.64
N SER A 151 41.17 -18.91 -1.67
CA SER A 151 41.71 -18.25 -2.85
C SER A 151 40.67 -17.38 -3.56
N THR A 152 39.44 -17.86 -3.69
CA THR A 152 38.33 -17.11 -4.28
C THR A 152 37.98 -15.88 -3.43
N ILE A 153 37.86 -16.05 -2.11
CA ILE A 153 37.58 -14.95 -1.17
C ILE A 153 38.64 -13.85 -1.28
N SER A 154 39.93 -14.21 -1.19
CA SER A 154 41.01 -13.22 -1.28
C SER A 154 41.03 -12.51 -2.64
N LYS A 155 40.73 -13.20 -3.74
CA LYS A 155 40.60 -12.59 -5.07
C LYS A 155 39.43 -11.60 -5.14
N ARG A 156 38.29 -11.94 -4.54
CA ARG A 156 37.10 -11.07 -4.49
C ARG A 156 37.37 -9.81 -3.67
N LEU A 157 37.89 -9.95 -2.45
CA LEU A 157 38.22 -8.82 -1.58
C LEU A 157 39.24 -7.88 -2.22
N LYS A 158 40.30 -8.42 -2.81
CA LYS A 158 41.31 -7.59 -3.49
C LYS A 158 40.74 -6.76 -4.65
N LYS A 159 39.81 -7.33 -5.44
CA LYS A 159 39.13 -6.58 -6.52
C LYS A 159 38.28 -5.42 -6.01
N ILE A 160 37.75 -5.53 -4.80
CA ILE A 160 36.96 -4.48 -4.15
C ILE A 160 37.90 -3.42 -3.60
N GLU A 161 38.92 -3.84 -2.85
CA GLU A 161 39.97 -2.96 -2.29
C GLU A 161 40.58 -2.03 -3.33
N GLU A 162 40.88 -2.53 -4.53
CA GLU A 162 41.47 -1.75 -5.64
C GLU A 162 40.56 -0.62 -6.18
N LYS A 163 39.26 -0.62 -5.87
CA LYS A 163 38.27 0.32 -6.43
C LYS A 163 37.84 1.44 -5.50
N PHE A 164 38.09 1.32 -4.20
CA PHE A 164 37.64 2.29 -3.20
C PHE A 164 38.81 3.03 -2.55
N GLU A 165 38.58 4.28 -2.15
CA GLU A 165 39.61 5.08 -1.46
C GLU A 165 39.91 4.49 -0.08
N ILE A 166 41.18 4.61 0.35
CA ILE A 166 41.71 4.06 1.61
C ILE A 166 40.94 4.54 2.84
N ASN A 167 40.35 5.75 2.78
CA ASN A 167 39.60 6.34 3.90
C ASN A 167 38.10 6.05 3.86
N SER A 168 37.60 5.34 2.84
CA SER A 168 36.17 5.02 2.72
C SER A 168 35.75 3.97 3.75
N ASN A 169 34.49 4.02 4.18
CA ASN A 169 33.91 3.02 5.08
C ASN A 169 33.96 1.61 4.45
N ILE A 170 33.72 1.52 3.14
CA ILE A 170 33.80 0.27 2.36
C ILE A 170 35.20 -0.33 2.38
N TYR A 171 36.26 0.48 2.26
CA TYR A 171 37.64 -0.01 2.37
C TYR A 171 37.92 -0.59 3.76
N ASN A 172 37.45 0.06 4.83
CA ASN A 172 37.56 -0.45 6.19
C ASN A 172 36.84 -1.79 6.38
N LEU A 173 35.62 -1.92 5.83
CA LEU A 173 34.86 -3.18 5.86
C LEU A 173 35.56 -4.29 5.06
N CYS A 174 36.18 -3.96 3.93
CA CYS A 174 37.00 -4.89 3.14
C CYS A 174 38.23 -5.39 3.94
N ASN A 175 38.88 -4.50 4.69
CA ASN A 175 39.98 -4.87 5.58
C ASN A 175 39.53 -5.77 6.72
N GLU A 176 38.36 -5.50 7.30
CA GLU A 176 37.79 -6.33 8.35
C GLU A 176 37.50 -7.76 7.84
N LEU A 177 36.86 -7.89 6.68
CA LEU A 177 36.66 -9.20 6.04
C LEU A 177 37.98 -9.90 5.69
N SER A 178 39.01 -9.15 5.32
CA SER A 178 40.35 -9.67 5.05
C SER A 178 41.03 -10.19 6.32
N ASN A 179 40.84 -9.50 7.44
CA ASN A 179 41.31 -9.94 8.77
C ASN A 179 40.57 -11.21 9.22
N GLN A 180 39.25 -11.26 9.07
CA GLN A 180 38.45 -12.46 9.36
C GLN A 180 38.89 -13.65 8.50
N THR A 181 39.14 -13.41 7.20
CA THR A 181 39.69 -14.42 6.27
C THR A 181 41.04 -14.95 6.74
N SER A 182 41.93 -14.07 7.17
CA SER A 182 43.27 -14.43 7.66
C SER A 182 43.21 -15.26 8.93
N ASN A 183 42.35 -14.88 9.88
CA ASN A 183 42.12 -15.62 11.12
C ASN A 183 41.58 -17.03 10.86
N LEU A 184 40.59 -17.15 9.96
CA LEU A 184 40.04 -18.46 9.54
C LEU A 184 41.06 -19.30 8.78
N PHE A 185 41.96 -18.68 8.01
CA PHE A 185 43.03 -19.40 7.32
C PHE A 185 44.06 -20.00 8.29
N GLU A 186 44.37 -19.33 9.40
CA GLU A 186 45.19 -19.91 10.46
C GLU A 186 44.50 -21.11 11.13
N GLN A 187 43.18 -21.03 11.38
CA GLN A 187 42.41 -22.18 11.85
C GLN A 187 42.44 -23.35 10.85
N PHE A 188 42.37 -23.06 9.55
CA PHE A 188 42.49 -24.06 8.49
C PHE A 188 43.86 -24.75 8.49
N LYS A 189 44.96 -24.00 8.68
CA LYS A 189 46.32 -24.59 8.83
C LYS A 189 46.40 -25.52 10.05
N LEU A 190 45.84 -25.09 11.19
CA LEU A 190 45.78 -25.90 12.40
C LEU A 190 44.96 -27.18 12.18
N LEU A 191 43.78 -27.08 11.55
CA LEU A 191 42.92 -28.20 11.22
C LEU A 191 43.60 -29.23 10.30
N ASN A 192 44.31 -28.75 9.27
CA ASN A 192 45.09 -29.61 8.37
C ASN A 192 46.23 -30.32 9.10
N THR A 193 46.88 -29.64 10.04
CA THR A 193 47.93 -30.23 10.89
C THR A 193 47.33 -31.29 11.82
N GLN A 194 46.16 -31.03 12.40
CA GLN A 194 45.42 -32.01 13.21
C GLN A 194 45.03 -33.25 12.40
N ASN A 195 44.57 -33.09 11.15
CA ASN A 195 44.20 -34.22 10.30
C ASN A 195 45.42 -35.07 9.90
N LYS A 196 46.56 -34.44 9.59
CA LYS A 196 47.82 -35.15 9.31
C LYS A 196 48.31 -35.95 10.53
N LEU A 197 48.10 -35.43 11.74
CA LEU A 197 48.51 -36.06 13.00
C LEU A 197 47.52 -37.12 13.51
N GLN A 198 46.27 -37.18 13.03
CA GLN A 198 45.34 -38.26 13.39
C GLN A 198 45.84 -39.66 12.95
N ASN A 199 46.74 -39.73 11.98
CA ASN A 199 47.40 -40.97 11.54
C ASN A 199 48.76 -41.23 12.22
N SER A 200 49.19 -40.39 13.16
CA SER A 200 50.47 -40.54 13.87
C SER A 200 50.27 -40.77 15.38
N LYS A 201 51.19 -41.49 16.03
CA LYS A 201 51.11 -41.85 17.48
C LYS A 201 51.28 -40.66 18.45
N PHE A 202 51.31 -39.42 17.98
CA PHE A 202 51.58 -38.24 18.82
C PHE A 202 50.29 -37.59 19.32
N SER A 203 50.13 -37.47 20.64
CA SER A 203 48.99 -36.80 21.27
C SER A 203 49.08 -35.27 21.11
N LEU A 204 48.16 -34.68 20.35
CA LEU A 204 47.95 -33.23 20.31
C LEU A 204 47.42 -32.73 21.67
N PHE A 205 48.03 -31.67 22.20
CA PHE A 205 47.56 -30.95 23.39
C PHE A 205 46.13 -30.40 23.18
N GLN A 206 45.24 -30.63 24.15
CA GLN A 206 43.81 -30.28 24.08
C GLN A 206 43.53 -28.79 23.79
N LYS A 207 44.44 -27.87 24.14
CA LYS A 207 44.26 -26.42 23.98
C LYS A 207 44.23 -25.91 22.52
N ASN A 208 44.70 -26.69 21.55
CA ASN A 208 44.84 -26.25 20.15
C ASN A 208 43.98 -27.05 19.16
N ARG A 209 42.88 -27.70 19.60
CA ARG A 209 41.96 -28.43 18.70
C ARG A 209 40.95 -27.49 18.05
N VAL A 210 40.73 -27.64 16.74
CA VAL A 210 39.74 -26.88 15.98
C VAL A 210 38.49 -27.74 15.86
N ASP A 211 37.34 -27.18 16.20
CA ASP A 211 36.06 -27.84 15.99
C ASP A 211 35.71 -27.81 14.49
N ILE A 212 35.59 -28.98 13.87
CA ILE A 212 35.31 -29.11 12.43
C ILE A 212 33.93 -28.54 12.08
N SER A 213 32.93 -28.75 12.94
CA SER A 213 31.57 -28.26 12.70
C SER A 213 31.54 -26.74 12.76
N ASN A 214 32.20 -26.17 13.77
CA ASN A 214 32.30 -24.71 13.91
C ASN A 214 33.11 -24.09 12.76
N PHE A 215 34.22 -24.72 12.36
CA PHE A 215 35.02 -24.25 11.21
C PHE A 215 34.23 -24.27 9.91
N ARG A 216 33.48 -25.36 9.63
CA ARG A 216 32.61 -25.47 8.45
C ARG A 216 31.57 -24.37 8.43
N LYS A 217 30.90 -24.12 9.57
CA LYS A 217 29.95 -23.02 9.72
C LYS A 217 30.61 -21.67 9.41
N ASN A 218 31.72 -21.36 10.08
CA ASN A 218 32.39 -20.07 9.94
C ASN A 218 32.93 -19.80 8.51
N ILE A 219 33.42 -20.81 7.79
CA ILE A 219 33.91 -20.62 6.41
C ILE A 219 32.75 -20.42 5.42
N ASP A 220 31.62 -21.10 5.63
CA ASP A 220 30.42 -20.93 4.81
C ASP A 220 29.80 -19.54 5.07
N GLU A 221 29.75 -19.11 6.35
CA GLU A 221 29.33 -17.77 6.76
C GLU A 221 30.22 -16.67 6.15
N LEU A 222 31.55 -16.83 6.22
CA LEU A 222 32.50 -15.88 5.61
C LEU A 222 32.33 -15.81 4.09
N TYR A 223 32.16 -16.95 3.41
CA TYR A 223 31.96 -16.97 1.97
C TYR A 223 30.71 -16.17 1.56
N GLN A 224 29.61 -16.34 2.31
CA GLN A 224 28.37 -15.58 2.09
C GLN A 224 28.54 -14.09 2.39
N LYS A 225 29.25 -13.71 3.46
CA LYS A 225 29.61 -12.30 3.76
C LYS A 225 30.35 -11.64 2.60
N VAL A 226 31.35 -12.33 2.04
CA VAL A 226 32.15 -11.78 0.93
C VAL A 226 31.35 -11.73 -0.38
N GLU A 227 30.49 -12.71 -0.64
CA GLU A 227 29.60 -12.69 -1.81
C GLU A 227 28.57 -11.57 -1.74
N TYR A 228 27.94 -11.37 -0.58
CA TYR A 228 27.03 -10.24 -0.33
C TYR A 228 27.75 -8.91 -0.49
N PHE A 229 28.95 -8.78 0.09
CA PHE A 229 29.77 -7.57 -0.01
C PHE A 229 30.19 -7.26 -1.45
N GLU A 230 30.63 -8.24 -2.24
CA GLU A 230 31.00 -8.05 -3.66
C GLU A 230 29.84 -7.51 -4.50
N ARG A 231 28.64 -8.04 -4.27
CA ARG A 231 27.41 -7.59 -4.93
C ARG A 231 27.07 -6.14 -4.56
N LYS A 232 27.13 -5.79 -3.27
CA LYS A 232 26.86 -4.43 -2.77
C LYS A 232 27.91 -3.41 -3.19
N ALA A 233 29.18 -3.80 -3.20
CA ALA A 233 30.26 -2.97 -3.72
C ALA A 233 30.07 -2.64 -5.21
N SER A 234 29.59 -3.61 -6.01
CA SER A 234 29.30 -3.40 -7.43
C SER A 234 28.15 -2.41 -7.65
N GLU A 235 27.10 -2.47 -6.82
CA GLU A 235 25.99 -1.49 -6.80
C GLU A 235 26.52 -0.08 -6.45
N LEU A 236 27.35 0.05 -5.40
CA LEU A 236 27.93 1.33 -4.97
C LEU A 236 28.77 2.01 -6.06
N ILE A 237 29.63 1.25 -6.76
CA ILE A 237 30.44 1.79 -7.87
C ILE A 237 29.55 2.38 -8.96
N LYS A 238 28.44 1.70 -9.28
CA LYS A 238 27.47 2.18 -10.27
C LYS A 238 26.75 3.44 -9.78
N LEU A 239 26.38 3.49 -8.50
CA LEU A 239 25.76 4.66 -7.89
C LEU A 239 26.72 5.86 -7.85
N GLU A 240 28.01 5.68 -7.56
CA GLU A 240 29.03 6.75 -7.62
C GLU A 240 29.20 7.30 -9.04
N GLU A 241 29.22 6.42 -10.04
CA GLU A 241 29.26 6.80 -11.45
C GLU A 241 28.05 7.69 -11.80
N PHE A 242 26.84 7.26 -11.44
CA PHE A 242 25.64 8.05 -11.66
C PHE A 242 25.63 9.35 -10.86
N LEU A 243 26.08 9.34 -9.60
CA LEU A 243 26.16 10.54 -8.76
C LEU A 243 27.05 11.60 -9.41
N LEU A 244 28.22 11.21 -9.91
CA LEU A 244 29.14 12.10 -10.60
C LEU A 244 28.50 12.69 -11.86
N ILE A 245 27.83 11.86 -12.67
CA ILE A 245 27.13 12.32 -13.88
C ILE A 245 26.01 13.29 -13.51
N SER A 246 25.17 12.95 -12.53
CA SER A 246 24.06 13.79 -12.07
C SER A 246 24.54 15.12 -11.49
N GLN A 247 25.59 15.13 -10.67
CA GLN A 247 26.16 16.36 -10.11
C GLN A 247 26.75 17.26 -11.20
N ARG A 248 27.46 16.71 -12.18
CA ARG A 248 27.96 17.47 -13.33
C ARG A 248 26.81 18.09 -14.12
N GLN A 249 25.77 17.32 -14.40
CA GLN A 249 24.61 17.85 -15.11
C GLN A 249 23.86 18.92 -14.33
N LEU A 250 23.70 18.76 -13.01
CA LEU A 250 23.10 19.78 -12.16
C LEU A 250 23.91 21.09 -12.17
N GLN A 251 25.24 20.99 -12.12
CA GLN A 251 26.11 22.16 -12.28
C GLN A 251 25.85 22.86 -13.62
N TYR A 252 25.77 22.11 -14.72
CA TYR A 252 25.47 22.67 -16.05
C TYR A 252 24.04 23.25 -16.16
N PHE A 253 23.08 22.74 -15.40
CA PHE A 253 21.69 23.18 -15.38
C PHE A 253 21.52 24.58 -14.78
N ASP A 254 22.31 24.90 -13.75
CA ASP A 254 22.27 26.19 -13.05
C ASP A 254 23.15 27.27 -13.73
N VAL A 255 23.96 26.93 -14.76
CA VAL A 255 24.74 27.92 -15.53
C VAL A 255 23.86 28.70 -16.49
N GLU A 256 23.93 30.03 -16.44
CA GLU A 256 23.28 30.91 -17.41
C GLU A 256 23.98 30.81 -18.79
N ILE A 257 23.24 30.36 -19.82
CA ILE A 257 23.80 30.13 -21.15
C ILE A 257 23.99 31.46 -21.88
N THR A 258 25.22 31.99 -21.82
CA THR A 258 25.61 33.24 -22.49
C THR A 258 25.91 33.06 -23.98
N ASN A 259 26.33 31.85 -24.41
CA ASN A 259 26.61 31.50 -25.81
C ASN A 259 26.18 30.05 -26.12
N THR A 260 25.00 29.91 -26.74
CA THR A 260 24.37 28.63 -27.06
C THR A 260 25.23 27.73 -27.96
N LYS A 261 25.95 28.30 -28.93
CA LYS A 261 26.73 27.52 -29.91
C LYS A 261 27.91 26.82 -29.24
N ARG A 262 28.66 27.57 -28.43
CA ARG A 262 29.81 27.04 -27.67
C ARG A 262 29.38 25.99 -26.64
N TYR A 263 28.22 26.19 -26.01
CA TYR A 263 27.64 25.26 -25.05
C TYR A 263 27.22 23.94 -25.71
N LEU A 264 26.52 24.01 -26.84
CA LEU A 264 26.16 22.84 -27.65
C LEU A 264 27.40 22.05 -28.06
N GLU A 265 28.40 22.70 -28.66
CA GLU A 265 29.65 22.06 -29.07
C GLU A 265 30.38 21.35 -27.92
N SER A 266 30.31 21.90 -26.69
CA SER A 266 30.90 21.27 -25.50
C SER A 266 30.09 20.13 -24.87
N THR A 267 28.80 20.00 -25.22
CA THR A 267 27.89 19.01 -24.61
C THR A 267 27.48 17.89 -25.58
N THR A 268 27.61 18.10 -26.90
CA THR A 268 27.27 17.13 -27.96
C THR A 268 28.46 16.38 -28.56
N SER A 269 29.71 16.75 -28.23
CA SER A 269 30.91 16.19 -28.86
C SER A 269 31.16 14.69 -28.62
N ASP A 270 30.45 14.06 -27.67
CA ASP A 270 30.69 12.66 -27.26
C ASP A 270 29.59 11.68 -27.72
N ILE A 271 28.69 12.06 -28.64
CA ILE A 271 27.54 11.24 -29.04
C ILE A 271 27.90 10.38 -30.27
N SER A 272 28.04 9.05 -30.09
CA SER A 272 28.10 8.11 -31.21
C SER A 272 26.72 7.99 -31.88
N ALA A 273 26.71 7.98 -33.21
CA ALA A 273 25.53 8.07 -34.06
C ALA A 273 24.67 6.78 -34.13
N GLU A 274 24.87 5.79 -33.25
CA GLU A 274 24.25 4.46 -33.39
C GLU A 274 23.00 4.23 -32.54
N SER A 275 22.63 5.12 -31.61
CA SER A 275 21.36 4.97 -30.88
C SER A 275 20.22 5.61 -31.66
N SER A 276 19.16 4.84 -31.93
CA SER A 276 18.00 5.13 -32.80
C SER A 276 17.14 6.37 -32.48
N ILE A 277 17.60 7.25 -31.59
CA ILE A 277 17.05 8.57 -31.38
C ILE A 277 18.09 9.53 -31.91
N ASP A 278 17.88 10.04 -33.12
CA ASP A 278 18.72 11.06 -33.72
C ASP A 278 18.55 12.38 -32.92
N LEU A 279 19.25 12.46 -31.78
CA LEU A 279 19.32 13.64 -30.89
C LEU A 279 19.90 14.87 -31.63
N SER A 280 20.50 14.65 -32.81
CA SER A 280 21.01 15.69 -33.70
C SER A 280 19.95 16.29 -34.63
N ALA A 281 18.85 15.58 -34.92
CA ALA A 281 17.92 15.95 -35.98
C ALA A 281 16.91 17.07 -35.66
N GLY A 282 16.77 17.49 -34.41
CA GLY A 282 15.58 18.24 -34.00
C GLY A 282 15.80 19.42 -33.09
N ILE A 283 16.65 20.40 -33.44
CA ILE A 283 16.43 21.75 -32.87
C ILE A 283 15.44 22.50 -33.75
N GLY A 284 14.18 22.09 -33.69
CA GLY A 284 13.11 22.59 -34.56
C GLY A 284 12.95 24.10 -34.47
N ILE A 285 13.03 24.66 -33.26
CA ILE A 285 12.82 26.10 -33.00
C ILE A 285 14.09 26.93 -33.27
N ILE A 286 15.30 26.39 -33.08
CA ILE A 286 16.52 27.12 -33.48
C ILE A 286 16.57 27.28 -35.01
N LYS A 287 16.09 26.31 -35.78
CA LYS A 287 15.95 26.44 -37.24
C LYS A 287 14.95 27.53 -37.62
N SER A 288 13.76 27.58 -37.00
CA SER A 288 12.75 28.60 -37.30
C SER A 288 13.09 29.99 -36.74
N GLY A 289 13.71 30.09 -35.56
CA GLY A 289 14.18 31.35 -34.97
C GLY A 289 15.36 31.97 -35.74
N LEU A 290 16.26 31.15 -36.29
CA LEU A 290 17.30 31.62 -37.23
C LEU A 290 16.72 32.04 -38.58
N GLN A 291 15.64 31.42 -39.05
CA GLN A 291 14.93 31.82 -40.28
C GLN A 291 14.09 33.09 -40.10
N LEU A 292 13.49 33.30 -38.91
CA LEU A 292 12.72 34.51 -38.55
C LEU A 292 13.59 35.77 -38.38
N ARG A 293 14.92 35.63 -38.25
CA ARG A 293 15.86 36.77 -38.37
C ARG A 293 15.87 37.40 -39.78
N GLY A 294 15.21 36.79 -40.75
CA GLY A 294 14.96 37.39 -42.05
C GLY A 294 13.92 38.51 -41.99
N LYS A 295 14.40 39.75 -41.78
CA LYS A 295 13.70 41.04 -41.95
C LYS A 295 12.54 41.36 -40.98
N ILE A 296 12.84 41.72 -39.72
CA ILE A 296 11.95 42.60 -38.93
C ILE A 296 12.78 43.63 -38.14
N SER A 297 12.21 44.84 -38.03
CA SER A 297 12.79 46.09 -37.49
C SER A 297 13.24 46.02 -36.02
N SER A 298 14.18 46.90 -35.69
CA SER A 298 15.12 46.83 -34.57
C SER A 298 14.55 46.99 -33.15
N SER A 299 13.28 47.33 -32.95
CA SER A 299 12.72 47.57 -31.61
C SER A 299 12.16 46.32 -30.91
N ASN A 300 11.82 45.25 -31.65
CA ASN A 300 11.30 44.00 -31.07
C ASN A 300 12.39 42.94 -30.81
N ASN A 301 13.65 43.24 -31.13
CA ASN A 301 14.74 42.26 -31.13
C ASN A 301 15.21 41.85 -29.72
N GLU A 302 15.09 42.70 -28.72
CA GLU A 302 15.51 42.33 -27.35
C GLU A 302 14.54 41.36 -26.69
N GLU A 303 13.24 41.59 -26.84
CA GLU A 303 12.20 40.74 -26.26
C GLU A 303 12.18 39.38 -26.97
N LEU A 304 12.24 39.36 -28.31
CA LEU A 304 12.44 38.14 -29.11
C LEU A 304 13.75 37.42 -28.78
N SER A 305 14.84 38.14 -28.51
CA SER A 305 16.13 37.54 -28.11
C SER A 305 16.08 36.95 -26.71
N ARG A 306 15.39 37.59 -25.76
CA ARG A 306 15.17 37.05 -24.40
C ARG A 306 14.26 35.83 -24.43
N GLU A 307 13.18 35.88 -25.20
CA GLU A 307 12.24 34.77 -25.40
C GLU A 307 12.92 33.58 -26.07
N LEU A 308 13.68 33.80 -27.15
CA LEU A 308 14.49 32.75 -27.80
C LEU A 308 15.56 32.18 -26.86
N LYS A 309 16.25 33.01 -26.05
CA LYS A 309 17.20 32.52 -25.03
C LYS A 309 16.50 31.65 -23.98
N SER A 310 15.32 32.04 -23.53
CA SER A 310 14.53 31.27 -22.57
C SER A 310 14.13 29.92 -23.15
N ILE A 311 13.55 29.89 -24.37
CA ILE A 311 13.11 28.67 -25.04
C ILE A 311 14.28 27.70 -25.29
N VAL A 312 15.40 28.22 -25.78
CA VAL A 312 16.60 27.42 -26.02
C VAL A 312 17.18 26.86 -24.73
N THR A 313 17.08 27.59 -23.62
CA THR A 313 17.55 27.11 -22.31
C THR A 313 16.65 25.99 -21.77
N GLU A 314 15.33 26.09 -21.94
CA GLU A 314 14.38 25.04 -21.53
C GLU A 314 14.56 23.74 -22.33
N GLU A 315 14.65 23.81 -23.66
CA GLU A 315 14.84 22.63 -24.50
C GLU A 315 16.19 21.93 -24.22
N LEU A 316 17.23 22.70 -23.88
CA LEU A 316 18.53 22.14 -23.48
C LEU A 316 18.47 21.44 -22.11
N LYS A 317 17.70 21.99 -21.17
CA LYS A 317 17.51 21.45 -19.83
C LYS A 317 16.74 20.12 -19.84
N GLU A 318 15.67 20.06 -20.62
CA GLU A 318 14.92 18.82 -20.85
C GLU A 318 15.85 17.73 -21.43
N ARG A 319 16.68 18.08 -22.42
CA ARG A 319 17.65 17.14 -23.03
C ARG A 319 18.70 16.63 -22.05
N GLN A 320 19.16 17.45 -21.12
CA GLN A 320 20.11 17.03 -20.08
C GLN A 320 19.47 15.96 -19.19
N LEU A 321 18.27 16.25 -18.69
CA LEU A 321 17.51 15.28 -17.90
C LEU A 321 17.26 13.99 -18.69
N LEU A 322 16.81 14.08 -19.95
CA LEU A 322 16.62 12.90 -20.82
C LEU A 322 17.91 12.08 -20.98
N ARG A 323 19.06 12.74 -21.14
CA ARG A 323 20.36 12.05 -21.25
C ARG A 323 20.73 11.33 -19.95
N LEU A 324 20.50 11.95 -18.79
CA LEU A 324 20.72 11.30 -17.51
C LEU A 324 19.81 10.09 -17.34
N LEU A 325 18.51 10.25 -17.57
CA LEU A 325 17.53 9.18 -17.44
C LEU A 325 17.82 8.05 -18.42
N LYS A 326 18.22 8.33 -19.67
CA LYS A 326 18.64 7.30 -20.62
C LYS A 326 19.87 6.51 -20.15
N ASN A 327 20.87 7.20 -19.59
CA ASN A 327 22.04 6.52 -19.03
C ASN A 327 21.65 5.65 -17.82
N MET A 328 20.72 6.12 -17.01
CA MET A 328 20.21 5.37 -15.86
C MET A 328 19.27 4.23 -16.28
N SER A 329 18.58 4.33 -17.41
CA SER A 329 17.59 3.33 -17.85
C SER A 329 18.21 2.02 -18.34
N GLU A 330 19.52 2.01 -18.62
CA GLU A 330 20.28 0.77 -18.83
C GLU A 330 20.44 -0.06 -17.55
N TYR A 331 20.22 0.55 -16.39
CA TYR A 331 20.45 -0.06 -15.07
C TYR A 331 19.20 -0.08 -14.17
N PHE A 332 18.30 0.88 -14.33
CA PHE A 332 17.05 1.03 -13.57
C PHE A 332 15.85 1.16 -14.51
N ASN A 333 14.75 0.49 -14.19
CA ASN A 333 13.46 0.82 -14.77
C ASN A 333 12.97 2.15 -14.23
N ILE A 334 12.68 3.10 -15.12
CA ILE A 334 12.28 4.42 -14.70
C ILE A 334 10.77 4.49 -14.73
N THR A 335 10.15 4.85 -13.60
CA THR A 335 8.71 5.01 -13.52
C THR A 335 8.35 6.37 -12.94
N PHE A 336 7.60 7.16 -13.69
CA PHE A 336 6.98 8.39 -13.21
C PHE A 336 5.61 8.06 -12.62
N SER A 337 5.38 8.43 -11.38
CA SER A 337 4.06 8.36 -10.73
C SER A 337 3.59 9.79 -10.45
N ILE A 338 2.61 10.25 -11.21
CA ILE A 338 2.08 11.61 -11.14
C ILE A 338 0.72 11.58 -10.46
N ASP A 339 0.62 12.16 -9.27
CA ASP A 339 -0.60 12.30 -8.49
C ASP A 339 -1.07 13.77 -8.45
N GLU A 340 -2.25 14.01 -7.85
CA GLU A 340 -2.90 15.31 -7.69
C GLU A 340 -3.29 15.99 -9.00
N LEU A 341 -3.38 15.21 -10.08
CA LEU A 341 -3.80 15.66 -11.40
C LEU A 341 -5.21 16.27 -11.38
N ASP A 342 -6.10 15.75 -10.52
CA ASP A 342 -7.46 16.24 -10.31
C ASP A 342 -7.53 17.67 -9.75
N LYS A 343 -6.43 18.22 -9.23
CA LYS A 343 -6.35 19.63 -8.79
C LYS A 343 -6.05 20.59 -9.94
N CYS A 344 -5.73 20.08 -11.12
CA CYS A 344 -5.42 20.86 -12.31
C CYS A 344 -6.53 20.72 -13.35
N ASN A 345 -6.70 21.75 -14.18
CA ASN A 345 -7.57 21.64 -15.36
C ASN A 345 -6.97 20.62 -16.34
N THR A 346 -7.80 19.74 -16.92
CA THR A 346 -7.40 18.76 -17.93
C THR A 346 -6.57 19.37 -19.06
N ALA A 347 -6.92 20.57 -19.54
CA ALA A 347 -6.17 21.24 -20.60
C ALA A 347 -4.71 21.51 -20.19
N THR A 348 -4.48 21.90 -18.94
CA THR A 348 -3.15 22.12 -18.37
C THR A 348 -2.38 20.81 -18.24
N ILE A 349 -3.05 19.73 -17.85
CA ILE A 349 -2.43 18.41 -17.71
C ILE A 349 -2.01 17.90 -19.09
N ILE A 350 -2.88 17.99 -20.09
CA ILE A 350 -2.57 17.59 -21.47
C ILE A 350 -1.43 18.45 -22.01
N ASP A 351 -1.44 19.77 -21.81
CA ASP A 351 -0.34 20.64 -22.22
C ASP A 351 1.00 20.27 -21.54
N MET A 352 0.97 19.94 -20.24
CA MET A 352 2.15 19.44 -19.52
C MET A 352 2.65 18.12 -20.12
N ILE A 353 1.76 17.15 -20.34
CA ILE A 353 2.11 15.86 -20.94
C ILE A 353 2.63 16.08 -22.36
N ASP A 354 2.01 16.97 -23.12
CA ASP A 354 2.35 17.25 -24.51
C ASP A 354 3.72 17.91 -24.67
N LYS A 355 4.04 18.85 -23.78
CA LYS A 355 5.35 19.50 -23.74
C LYS A 355 6.46 18.56 -23.27
N ASN A 356 6.13 17.50 -22.53
CA ASN A 356 7.10 16.58 -21.93
C ASN A 356 6.95 15.14 -22.48
N LYS A 357 6.37 14.94 -23.66
CA LYS A 357 6.11 13.59 -24.22
C LYS A 357 7.36 12.71 -24.24
N ARG A 358 8.48 13.29 -24.64
CA ARG A 358 9.78 12.58 -24.70
C ARG A 358 10.24 12.11 -23.32
N LEU A 359 9.89 12.85 -22.27
CA LEU A 359 10.25 12.50 -20.90
C LEU A 359 9.37 11.38 -20.35
N PHE A 360 8.07 11.41 -20.65
CA PHE A 360 7.10 10.48 -20.09
C PHE A 360 6.92 9.19 -20.89
N PHE A 361 7.20 9.23 -22.20
CA PHE A 361 6.89 8.12 -23.11
C PHE A 361 8.06 7.66 -23.98
N ASP A 362 9.17 8.41 -24.05
CA ASP A 362 10.41 7.89 -24.64
C ASP A 362 11.36 7.37 -23.53
N CYS A 363 12.27 6.47 -23.88
CA CYS A 363 13.38 5.96 -23.03
C CYS A 363 13.07 4.85 -21.99
N ASN A 364 12.34 3.78 -22.32
CA ASN A 364 12.03 2.68 -21.38
C ASN A 364 11.43 3.19 -20.04
N VAL A 365 10.74 4.33 -20.11
CA VAL A 365 10.07 4.96 -18.99
C VAL A 365 8.62 4.50 -18.94
N SER A 366 8.14 4.15 -17.77
CA SER A 366 6.72 3.92 -17.51
C SER A 366 6.12 5.16 -16.85
N THR A 367 4.95 5.62 -17.29
CA THR A 367 4.24 6.73 -16.65
C THR A 367 2.91 6.24 -16.10
N LEU A 368 2.69 6.50 -14.82
CA LEU A 368 1.50 6.21 -14.05
C LEU A 368 0.86 7.52 -13.60
N LEU A 369 -0.41 7.71 -13.95
CA LEU A 369 -1.21 8.88 -13.64
C LEU A 369 -2.24 8.45 -12.59
N ILE A 370 -2.09 8.94 -11.38
CA ILE A 370 -3.00 8.68 -10.27
C ILE A 370 -3.97 9.86 -10.22
N THR A 371 -5.26 9.61 -10.53
CA THR A 371 -6.23 10.70 -10.68
C THR A 371 -7.66 10.25 -10.35
N ASP A 372 -8.58 11.22 -10.33
CA ASP A 372 -10.00 10.94 -10.22
C ASP A 372 -10.59 10.46 -11.56
N ILE A 373 -11.83 9.96 -11.52
CA ILE A 373 -12.43 9.35 -12.70
C ILE A 373 -12.71 10.35 -13.83
N SER A 374 -13.02 11.60 -13.50
CA SER A 374 -13.36 12.62 -14.50
C SER A 374 -12.13 12.99 -15.32
N THR A 375 -11.02 13.28 -14.63
CA THR A 375 -9.75 13.54 -15.29
C THR A 375 -9.25 12.31 -16.04
N ALA A 376 -9.39 11.10 -15.48
CA ALA A 376 -9.00 9.86 -16.17
C ALA A 376 -9.70 9.69 -17.54
N ILE A 377 -11.03 9.83 -17.58
CA ILE A 377 -11.81 9.71 -18.81
C ILE A 377 -11.39 10.79 -19.81
N SER A 378 -11.29 12.04 -19.36
CA SER A 378 -10.91 13.15 -20.24
C SER A 378 -9.49 12.98 -20.79
N LEU A 379 -8.54 12.44 -20.03
CA LEU A 379 -7.19 12.14 -20.51
C LEU A 379 -7.17 11.01 -21.54
N LEU A 380 -7.90 9.91 -21.31
CA LEU A 380 -7.95 8.77 -22.23
C LEU A 380 -8.62 9.11 -23.57
N GLU A 381 -9.57 10.05 -23.57
CA GLU A 381 -10.30 10.41 -24.78
C GLU A 381 -9.66 11.57 -25.56
N LYS A 382 -8.94 12.47 -24.88
CA LYS A 382 -8.29 13.63 -25.51
C LYS A 382 -6.82 13.40 -25.87
N SER A 383 -6.18 12.32 -25.38
CA SER A 383 -4.76 12.02 -25.63
C SER A 383 -4.57 10.69 -26.32
N ASP A 384 -3.82 10.69 -27.43
CA ASP A 384 -3.47 9.47 -28.17
C ASP A 384 -2.37 8.63 -27.50
N TYR A 385 -1.70 9.18 -26.47
CA TYR A 385 -0.51 8.59 -25.85
C TYR A 385 -0.79 8.00 -24.46
N ILE A 386 -1.93 8.33 -23.86
CA ILE A 386 -2.33 7.84 -22.54
C ILE A 386 -3.27 6.67 -22.75
N SER A 387 -2.90 5.51 -22.21
CA SER A 387 -3.72 4.30 -22.27
C SER A 387 -4.21 3.90 -20.87
N GLU A 388 -5.23 3.05 -20.79
CA GLU A 388 -5.79 2.60 -19.51
C GLU A 388 -4.71 2.06 -18.53
N PRO A 389 -3.70 1.27 -18.96
CA PRO A 389 -2.60 0.85 -18.08
C PRO A 389 -1.77 1.99 -17.47
N ASN A 390 -1.79 3.19 -18.06
CA ASN A 390 -1.11 4.35 -17.52
C ASN A 390 -1.89 5.05 -16.41
N ILE A 391 -3.14 4.66 -16.15
CA ILE A 391 -4.01 5.38 -15.20
C ILE A 391 -4.40 4.48 -14.05
N ILE A 392 -4.20 5.00 -12.83
CA ILE A 392 -4.69 4.39 -11.60
C ILE A 392 -5.83 5.25 -11.09
N VAL A 393 -7.05 4.75 -11.23
CA VAL A 393 -8.27 5.39 -10.75
C VAL A 393 -8.57 4.89 -9.35
N VAL A 394 -8.77 5.82 -8.41
CA VAL A 394 -9.31 5.49 -7.09
C VAL A 394 -10.83 5.56 -7.16
N PRO A 395 -11.56 4.43 -6.98
CA PRO A 395 -13.01 4.40 -7.11
C PRO A 395 -13.71 5.08 -5.93
N ASP A 396 -14.95 5.50 -6.16
CA ASP A 396 -15.87 5.93 -5.12
C ASP A 396 -16.24 4.79 -4.16
N LEU A 397 -16.76 5.12 -2.98
CA LEU A 397 -17.21 4.13 -1.99
C LEU A 397 -18.38 3.33 -2.54
N GLY A 398 -18.26 2.00 -2.59
CA GLY A 398 -19.41 1.10 -2.70
C GLY A 398 -20.23 1.09 -1.40
N ILE A 399 -21.42 0.46 -1.44
CA ILE A 399 -22.31 0.37 -0.26
C ILE A 399 -21.67 -0.44 0.86
N LEU A 400 -21.08 -1.60 0.53
CA LEU A 400 -20.37 -2.41 1.53
C LEU A 400 -19.12 -1.68 2.05
N ASP A 401 -18.39 -0.96 1.20
CA ASP A 401 -17.25 -0.14 1.62
C ASP A 401 -17.67 0.98 2.58
N TYR A 402 -18.81 1.61 2.31
CA TYR A 402 -19.40 2.62 3.18
C TYR A 402 -19.80 2.03 4.54
N ILE A 403 -20.46 0.88 4.57
CA ILE A 403 -20.83 0.18 5.80
C ILE A 403 -19.57 -0.15 6.62
N HIS A 404 -18.54 -0.69 5.98
CA HIS A 404 -17.26 -1.01 6.61
C HIS A 404 -16.60 0.25 7.20
N ARG A 405 -16.53 1.35 6.42
CA ARG A 405 -15.93 2.61 6.86
C ARG A 405 -16.68 3.26 8.02
N ILE A 406 -18.01 3.20 8.04
CA ILE A 406 -18.82 3.69 9.16
C ILE A 406 -18.53 2.90 10.41
N ASN A 407 -18.56 1.57 10.30
CA ASN A 407 -18.32 0.68 11.43
C ASN A 407 -16.94 0.88 12.04
N ASN A 408 -15.87 0.86 11.22
CA ASN A 408 -14.50 1.07 11.68
C ASN A 408 -14.28 2.43 12.33
N LYS A 409 -15.05 3.45 11.94
CA LYS A 409 -14.97 4.80 12.50
C LYS A 409 -15.80 4.98 13.79
N GLY A 410 -16.45 3.92 14.28
CA GLY A 410 -17.36 3.98 15.42
C GLY A 410 -18.58 4.88 15.17
N LEU A 411 -18.96 5.09 13.90
CA LEU A 411 -20.15 5.86 13.56
C LEU A 411 -21.41 5.00 13.72
N PRO A 412 -22.52 5.56 14.24
CA PRO A 412 -23.76 4.81 14.36
C PRO A 412 -24.30 4.47 12.96
N LEU A 413 -24.38 3.17 12.66
CA LEU A 413 -25.07 2.63 11.49
C LEU A 413 -26.54 2.36 11.84
N SER A 414 -27.46 2.81 10.99
CA SER A 414 -28.91 2.55 11.16
C SER A 414 -29.22 1.04 11.18
N TYR A 415 -30.34 0.67 11.80
CA TYR A 415 -30.84 -0.71 11.78
C TYR A 415 -31.54 -1.05 10.45
N ASN A 416 -32.31 -0.11 9.88
CA ASN A 416 -33.07 -0.35 8.67
C ASN A 416 -32.20 -0.18 7.40
N PHE A 417 -32.25 -1.15 6.49
CA PHE A 417 -31.44 -1.14 5.27
C PHE A 417 -31.72 0.06 4.34
N ILE A 418 -32.98 0.44 4.16
CA ILE A 418 -33.36 1.59 3.32
C ILE A 418 -32.76 2.88 3.90
N THR A 419 -32.79 3.05 5.23
CA THR A 419 -32.13 4.18 5.90
C THR A 419 -30.60 4.13 5.77
N ILE A 420 -29.98 2.95 5.77
CA ILE A 420 -28.54 2.81 5.48
C ILE A 420 -28.24 3.32 4.07
N LEU A 421 -29.07 2.97 3.08
CA LEU A 421 -28.91 3.45 1.70
C LEU A 421 -29.09 4.97 1.59
N ASP A 422 -30.07 5.54 2.29
CA ASP A 422 -30.29 6.99 2.31
C ASP A 422 -29.11 7.73 2.96
N SER A 423 -28.53 7.16 4.02
CA SER A 423 -27.32 7.70 4.63
C SER A 423 -26.12 7.60 3.68
N TYR A 424 -25.99 6.50 2.93
CA TYR A 424 -24.98 6.36 1.87
C TYR A 424 -25.12 7.44 0.78
N PHE A 425 -26.36 7.71 0.34
CA PHE A 425 -26.66 8.77 -0.63
C PHE A 425 -26.22 10.15 -0.16
N VAL A 426 -26.51 10.52 1.10
CA VAL A 426 -26.16 11.83 1.67
C VAL A 426 -24.64 12.06 1.67
N ASN A 427 -23.86 10.99 1.83
CA ASN A 427 -22.39 11.04 1.81
C ASN A 427 -21.81 11.03 0.39
N ARG A 428 -22.64 11.15 -0.66
CA ARG A 428 -22.22 11.28 -2.07
C ARG A 428 -21.26 10.19 -2.53
N MET A 429 -21.31 9.01 -1.92
CA MET A 429 -20.41 7.89 -2.22
C MET A 429 -18.92 8.25 -2.03
N ASN A 430 -18.60 9.29 -1.24
CA ASN A 430 -17.26 9.85 -1.16
C ASN A 430 -16.68 9.72 0.25
N ASN A 431 -15.48 9.17 0.36
CA ASN A 431 -14.76 8.99 1.63
C ASN A 431 -14.54 10.29 2.41
N ARG A 432 -14.38 11.42 1.71
CA ARG A 432 -14.22 12.76 2.31
C ARG A 432 -15.54 13.25 2.88
N GLU A 433 -16.61 13.16 2.10
CA GLU A 433 -17.97 13.57 2.51
C GLU A 433 -18.46 12.75 3.71
N LEU A 434 -18.04 11.49 3.86
CA LEU A 434 -18.33 10.70 5.06
C LEU A 434 -17.89 11.37 6.39
N ASN A 435 -16.95 12.33 6.35
CA ASN A 435 -16.42 12.97 7.56
C ASN A 435 -16.95 14.38 7.79
N TYR A 436 -17.34 15.05 6.71
CA TYR A 436 -17.76 16.45 6.73
C TYR A 436 -19.23 16.63 6.32
N GLY A 437 -19.85 15.56 5.82
CA GLY A 437 -21.21 15.52 5.34
C GLY A 437 -22.22 15.62 6.47
N ARG A 438 -23.44 16.02 6.10
CA ARG A 438 -24.55 16.11 7.04
C ARG A 438 -24.98 14.71 7.46
N ASN A 439 -25.35 14.57 8.74
CA ASN A 439 -26.03 13.34 9.17
C ASN A 439 -27.41 13.28 8.49
N TYR A 440 -27.85 12.07 8.14
CA TYR A 440 -29.21 11.87 7.64
C TYR A 440 -30.22 12.13 8.77
N GLU A 441 -31.14 13.06 8.57
CA GLU A 441 -32.12 13.50 9.59
C GLU A 441 -33.49 12.80 9.50
N GLY A 442 -33.61 11.70 8.74
CA GLY A 442 -34.75 10.78 8.90
C GLY A 442 -36.12 11.25 8.38
N ARG A 443 -36.19 12.20 7.44
CA ARG A 443 -37.46 12.79 7.01
C ARG A 443 -37.60 12.95 5.49
N THR A 444 -37.52 11.85 4.75
CA THR A 444 -37.81 11.86 3.31
C THR A 444 -38.89 10.83 2.98
N TYR A 445 -40.00 11.28 2.37
CA TYR A 445 -41.05 10.38 1.83
C TYR A 445 -40.58 9.59 0.61
N TYR A 446 -39.45 10.00 0.03
CA TYR A 446 -38.76 9.40 -1.10
C TYR A 446 -37.37 8.94 -0.65
N SER A 447 -37.06 7.66 -0.84
CA SER A 447 -35.74 7.11 -0.50
C SER A 447 -34.78 7.29 -1.67
N LYS A 448 -33.99 8.37 -1.61
CA LYS A 448 -32.94 8.69 -2.59
C LYS A 448 -31.88 7.59 -2.66
N GLY A 449 -31.55 7.02 -1.53
CA GLY A 449 -30.62 5.90 -1.41
C GLY A 449 -31.12 4.64 -2.08
N PHE A 450 -32.39 4.29 -1.87
CA PHE A 450 -32.96 3.12 -2.55
C PHE A 450 -33.07 3.34 -4.07
N GLU A 451 -33.41 4.56 -4.51
CA GLU A 451 -33.41 4.92 -5.93
C GLU A 451 -32.03 4.72 -6.58
N LEU A 452 -30.98 5.23 -5.93
CA LEU A 452 -29.61 5.04 -6.40
C LEU A 452 -29.24 3.55 -6.40
N TYR A 453 -29.62 2.82 -5.36
CA TYR A 453 -29.31 1.39 -5.22
C TYR A 453 -29.98 0.52 -6.28
N LYS A 454 -31.24 0.79 -6.65
CA LYS A 454 -31.89 0.07 -7.75
C LYS A 454 -31.18 0.36 -9.08
N PHE A 455 -30.75 1.60 -9.32
CA PHE A 455 -30.02 1.95 -10.54
C PHE A 455 -28.67 1.23 -10.63
N MET A 456 -27.91 1.17 -9.53
CA MET A 456 -26.68 0.36 -9.42
C MET A 456 -26.90 -1.13 -9.71
N ASN A 457 -28.13 -1.62 -9.51
CA ASN A 457 -28.52 -3.00 -9.78
C ASN A 457 -29.27 -3.19 -11.10
N SER A 458 -29.36 -2.16 -11.94
CA SER A 458 -29.89 -2.30 -13.29
C SER A 458 -28.92 -3.06 -14.20
N THR A 459 -29.46 -3.82 -15.15
CA THR A 459 -28.66 -4.48 -16.20
C THR A 459 -27.91 -3.47 -17.05
N LEU A 460 -28.50 -2.30 -17.30
CA LEU A 460 -27.87 -1.20 -18.01
C LEU A 460 -26.61 -0.73 -17.28
N TYR A 461 -26.71 -0.34 -16.00
CA TYR A 461 -25.55 0.14 -15.23
C TYR A 461 -24.45 -0.91 -15.14
N LYS A 462 -24.82 -2.17 -14.89
CA LYS A 462 -23.87 -3.28 -14.83
C LYS A 462 -23.21 -3.58 -16.18
N GLY A 463 -23.90 -3.32 -17.29
CA GLY A 463 -23.35 -3.46 -18.64
C GLY A 463 -22.38 -2.35 -19.06
N ILE A 464 -22.31 -1.23 -18.32
CA ILE A 464 -21.38 -0.13 -18.60
C ILE A 464 -19.95 -0.58 -18.26
N ASN A 465 -18.97 -0.13 -19.05
CA ASN A 465 -17.55 -0.33 -18.77
C ASN A 465 -17.17 0.27 -17.41
N GLU A 466 -16.35 -0.44 -16.64
CA GLU A 466 -15.98 -0.11 -15.27
C GLU A 466 -15.41 1.30 -15.10
N LEU A 467 -14.66 1.79 -16.09
CA LEU A 467 -14.13 3.15 -16.11
C LEU A 467 -15.25 4.20 -16.10
N TYR A 468 -16.34 4.01 -16.85
CA TYR A 468 -17.40 5.02 -16.94
C TYR A 468 -18.42 4.93 -15.79
N ARG A 469 -18.55 3.77 -15.13
CA ARG A 469 -19.58 3.52 -14.10
C ARG A 469 -19.61 4.56 -12.97
N PRO A 470 -18.49 4.99 -12.35
CA PRO A 470 -18.54 5.97 -11.26
C PRO A 470 -19.09 7.31 -11.73
N MET A 471 -18.68 7.75 -12.93
CA MET A 471 -19.14 9.03 -13.48
C MET A 471 -20.64 9.03 -13.82
N ILE A 472 -21.13 7.91 -14.34
CA ILE A 472 -22.55 7.70 -14.59
C ILE A 472 -23.35 7.67 -13.28
N LEU A 473 -22.79 7.05 -12.24
CA LEU A 473 -23.42 7.00 -10.93
C LEU A 473 -23.51 8.40 -10.29
N LYS A 474 -22.46 9.21 -10.43
CA LYS A 474 -22.44 10.62 -10.01
C LYS A 474 -23.51 11.45 -10.73
N PHE A 475 -23.66 11.29 -12.05
CA PHE A 475 -24.74 11.95 -12.80
C PHE A 475 -26.11 11.58 -12.24
N TYR A 476 -26.37 10.28 -12.04
CA TYR A 476 -27.65 9.80 -11.55
C TYR A 476 -27.93 10.31 -10.13
N TRP A 477 -26.91 10.36 -9.27
CA TRP A 477 -26.99 10.97 -7.94
C TRP A 477 -27.38 12.45 -8.00
N GLU A 478 -26.70 13.27 -8.84
CA GLU A 478 -27.03 14.69 -9.00
C GLU A 478 -28.44 14.89 -9.56
N LEU A 479 -28.88 14.02 -10.49
CA LEU A 479 -30.24 14.04 -11.04
C LEU A 479 -31.30 13.76 -9.98
N ILE A 480 -31.08 12.73 -9.14
CA ILE A 480 -31.99 12.40 -8.02
C ILE A 480 -32.09 13.59 -7.05
N ASP A 481 -30.96 14.19 -6.68
CA ASP A 481 -30.94 15.29 -5.72
C ASP A 481 -31.63 16.55 -6.26
N LEU A 482 -31.46 16.84 -7.56
CA LEU A 482 -32.19 17.90 -8.24
C LEU A 482 -33.70 17.62 -8.30
N LEU A 483 -34.09 16.41 -8.68
CA LEU A 483 -35.50 15.99 -8.74
C LEU A 483 -36.16 16.05 -7.36
N ASP A 484 -35.45 15.70 -6.29
CA ASP A 484 -35.96 15.79 -4.91
C ASP A 484 -36.19 17.23 -4.48
N PHE A 485 -35.36 18.15 -4.98
CA PHE A 485 -35.49 19.57 -4.69
C PHE A 485 -36.63 20.26 -5.47
N VAL A 486 -36.77 19.96 -6.76
CA VAL A 486 -37.74 20.65 -7.66
C VAL A 486 -39.06 19.89 -7.78
N GLY A 487 -39.06 18.59 -7.56
CA GLY A 487 -40.21 17.68 -7.71
C GLY A 487 -40.42 17.21 -9.14
N GLU A 488 -40.40 18.12 -10.11
CA GLU A 488 -40.64 17.86 -11.53
C GLU A 488 -39.63 18.63 -12.40
N LEU A 489 -39.23 18.05 -13.53
CA LEU A 489 -38.36 18.67 -14.52
C LEU A 489 -39.05 18.66 -15.89
N SER A 490 -39.03 19.81 -16.55
CA SER A 490 -39.27 19.92 -17.99
C SER A 490 -38.08 19.37 -18.78
N LYS A 491 -38.27 19.17 -20.08
CA LYS A 491 -37.20 18.69 -20.96
C LYS A 491 -36.08 19.73 -21.08
N GLU A 492 -36.45 21.01 -21.15
CA GLU A 492 -35.51 22.13 -21.23
C GLU A 492 -34.67 22.24 -19.96
N GLU A 493 -35.27 22.09 -18.77
CA GLU A 493 -34.53 22.10 -17.49
C GLU A 493 -33.59 20.90 -17.37
N TYR A 494 -34.02 19.72 -17.82
CA TYR A 494 -33.16 18.54 -17.89
C TYR A 494 -31.95 18.79 -18.82
N GLU A 495 -32.16 19.36 -20.00
CA GLU A 495 -31.07 19.67 -20.95
C GLU A 495 -30.09 20.70 -20.36
N GLN A 496 -30.58 21.68 -19.60
CA GLN A 496 -29.73 22.63 -18.87
C GLN A 496 -28.92 21.96 -17.76
N PHE A 497 -29.53 21.04 -17.01
CA PHE A 497 -28.85 20.22 -16.02
C PHE A 497 -27.76 19.36 -16.66
N GLU A 498 -28.07 18.63 -17.74
CA GLU A 498 -27.11 17.78 -18.46
C GLU A 498 -25.91 18.61 -18.92
N ASN A 499 -26.15 19.78 -19.55
CA ASN A 499 -25.07 20.67 -19.98
C ASN A 499 -24.24 21.19 -18.81
N SER A 500 -24.88 21.51 -17.68
CA SER A 500 -24.19 21.97 -16.47
C SER A 500 -23.32 20.86 -15.87
N PHE A 501 -23.81 19.61 -15.85
CA PHE A 501 -23.04 18.46 -15.38
C PHE A 501 -21.77 18.24 -16.22
N PHE A 502 -21.88 18.26 -17.55
CA PHE A 502 -20.72 18.12 -18.43
C PHE A 502 -19.70 19.25 -18.21
N ASN A 503 -20.17 20.49 -18.09
CA ASN A 503 -19.30 21.65 -17.87
C ASN A 503 -18.60 21.62 -16.50
N ASN A 504 -19.33 21.30 -15.43
CA ASN A 504 -18.79 21.26 -14.07
C ASN A 504 -17.72 20.18 -13.87
N ASN A 505 -17.74 19.15 -14.71
CA ASN A 505 -16.80 18.03 -14.62
C ASN A 505 -15.75 18.03 -15.75
N ASP A 506 -15.72 19.06 -16.62
CA ASP A 506 -14.84 19.14 -17.81
C ASP A 506 -14.90 17.88 -18.69
N LEU A 507 -16.10 17.33 -18.85
CA LEU A 507 -16.36 16.12 -19.62
C LEU A 507 -16.81 16.46 -21.03
N HIS A 508 -16.10 15.94 -22.03
CA HIS A 508 -16.47 16.06 -23.44
C HIS A 508 -16.76 14.71 -24.11
N SER A 509 -16.93 13.66 -23.29
CA SER A 509 -17.11 12.29 -23.78
C SER A 509 -18.44 12.09 -24.48
N LEU A 510 -18.38 11.83 -25.80
CA LEU A 510 -19.54 11.36 -26.56
C LEU A 510 -20.05 10.03 -26.03
N LYS A 511 -19.16 9.15 -25.53
CA LYS A 511 -19.55 7.85 -24.97
C LYS A 511 -20.41 8.02 -23.74
N ILE A 512 -20.01 8.89 -22.79
CA ILE A 512 -20.84 9.23 -21.62
C ILE A 512 -22.19 9.78 -22.09
N LYS A 513 -22.20 10.72 -23.04
CA LYS A 513 -23.44 11.31 -23.55
C LYS A 513 -24.39 10.27 -24.15
N PHE A 514 -23.89 9.29 -24.90
CA PHE A 514 -24.71 8.18 -25.40
C PHE A 514 -25.24 7.29 -24.29
N ILE A 515 -24.44 7.02 -23.25
CA ILE A 515 -24.87 6.23 -22.09
C ILE A 515 -25.97 6.98 -21.32
N LEU A 516 -25.78 8.27 -21.04
CA LEU A 516 -26.77 9.11 -20.36
C LEU A 516 -28.09 9.15 -21.13
N ARG A 517 -28.06 9.33 -22.46
CA ARG A 517 -29.27 9.26 -23.30
C ARG A 517 -30.02 7.94 -23.14
N LYS A 518 -29.32 6.82 -23.13
CA LYS A 518 -29.95 5.50 -22.89
C LYS A 518 -30.56 5.40 -21.49
N ILE A 519 -29.90 5.95 -20.47
CA ILE A 519 -30.42 5.97 -19.09
C ILE A 519 -31.72 6.78 -19.05
N ILE A 520 -31.73 7.97 -19.64
CA ILE A 520 -32.93 8.81 -19.69
C ILE A 520 -34.05 8.16 -20.49
N GLU A 521 -33.74 7.54 -21.63
CA GLU A 521 -34.74 6.77 -22.41
C GLU A 521 -35.34 5.63 -21.59
N GLN A 522 -34.55 4.92 -20.78
CA GLN A 522 -35.07 3.88 -19.90
C GLN A 522 -35.85 4.43 -18.70
N LEU A 523 -35.50 5.60 -18.19
CA LEU A 523 -36.28 6.30 -17.16
C LEU A 523 -37.66 6.70 -17.70
N THR A 524 -37.71 7.29 -18.90
CA THR A 524 -38.97 7.74 -19.50
C THR A 524 -39.87 6.58 -19.93
N THR A 525 -39.28 5.49 -20.42
CA THR A 525 -40.02 4.27 -20.83
C THR A 525 -40.25 3.27 -19.69
N GLN A 526 -39.67 3.50 -18.51
CA GLN A 526 -39.69 2.58 -17.35
C GLN A 526 -39.25 1.15 -17.69
N SER A 527 -38.24 1.02 -18.55
CA SER A 527 -37.83 -0.26 -19.14
C SER A 527 -36.60 -0.89 -18.48
N PHE A 528 -36.28 -0.50 -17.25
CA PHE A 528 -35.15 -1.07 -16.52
C PHE A 528 -35.40 -2.53 -16.09
N ASP A 529 -34.42 -3.37 -16.36
CA ASP A 529 -34.32 -4.69 -15.75
C ASP A 529 -33.36 -4.65 -14.56
N TYR A 530 -33.78 -5.23 -13.44
CA TYR A 530 -33.00 -5.25 -12.20
C TYR A 530 -32.49 -6.65 -11.85
N PHE A 531 -31.22 -6.71 -11.45
CA PHE A 531 -30.58 -7.90 -10.91
C PHE A 531 -29.79 -7.54 -9.66
N PHE A 532 -30.33 -7.84 -8.48
CA PHE A 532 -29.71 -7.48 -7.20
C PHE A 532 -28.57 -8.41 -6.83
N ILE A 533 -27.44 -7.80 -6.43
CA ILE A 533 -26.28 -8.48 -5.86
C ILE A 533 -26.09 -7.92 -4.45
N LEU A 534 -26.17 -8.81 -3.45
CA LEU A 534 -26.03 -8.45 -2.02
C LEU A 534 -24.63 -8.75 -1.47
N LYS A 535 -23.81 -9.48 -2.23
CA LYS A 535 -22.46 -9.89 -1.88
C LYS A 535 -21.51 -9.71 -3.06
N ASP A 536 -20.27 -9.34 -2.81
CA ASP A 536 -19.24 -9.28 -3.83
C ASP A 536 -18.17 -10.37 -3.64
N GLY A 537 -17.19 -10.42 -4.55
CA GLY A 537 -16.11 -11.41 -4.52
C GLY A 537 -15.19 -11.33 -3.29
N ARG A 538 -15.33 -10.28 -2.46
CA ARG A 538 -14.51 -10.01 -1.28
C ARG A 538 -15.01 -10.77 -0.05
N SER A 539 -16.26 -11.21 -0.08
CA SER A 539 -16.94 -12.02 0.96
C SER A 539 -16.43 -13.47 1.08
N GLN A 540 -15.16 -13.71 0.77
CA GLN A 540 -14.53 -15.00 1.01
C GLN A 540 -14.16 -15.08 2.50
N TYR A 541 -15.03 -15.76 3.27
CA TYR A 541 -14.84 -16.39 4.60
C TYR A 541 -15.59 -15.78 5.81
N ARG A 542 -16.77 -16.35 6.07
CA ARG A 542 -17.14 -17.19 7.23
C ARG A 542 -18.55 -17.73 6.96
N GLN A 543 -18.77 -19.05 6.97
CA GLN A 543 -20.16 -19.53 7.10
C GLN A 543 -20.53 -19.49 8.58
N THR A 544 -20.88 -18.30 9.08
CA THR A 544 -21.62 -18.20 10.34
C THR A 544 -22.99 -18.84 10.14
N GLU A 545 -23.62 -19.35 11.19
CA GLU A 545 -24.99 -19.88 11.10
C GLU A 545 -25.94 -18.84 10.49
N VAL A 546 -25.76 -17.57 10.88
CA VAL A 546 -26.49 -16.42 10.37
C VAL A 546 -26.25 -16.19 8.87
N LEU A 547 -25.00 -16.24 8.39
CA LEU A 547 -24.72 -16.17 6.95
C LEU A 547 -25.22 -17.41 6.20
N GLY A 548 -25.22 -18.58 6.83
CA GLY A 548 -25.81 -19.80 6.30
C GLY A 548 -27.31 -19.68 6.07
N GLU A 549 -28.04 -19.11 7.03
CA GLU A 549 -29.46 -18.79 6.91
C GLU A 549 -29.72 -17.71 5.86
N PHE A 550 -28.92 -16.64 5.86
CA PHE A 550 -29.01 -15.59 4.85
C PHE A 550 -28.82 -16.16 3.45
N ASN A 551 -27.80 -16.99 3.21
CA ASN A 551 -27.54 -17.58 1.90
C ASN A 551 -28.69 -18.48 1.40
N LYS A 552 -29.40 -19.17 2.31
CA LYS A 552 -30.62 -19.94 1.96
C LYS A 552 -31.75 -19.02 1.50
N ASN A 553 -31.87 -17.85 2.11
CA ASN A 553 -32.91 -16.85 1.84
C ASN A 553 -32.51 -15.78 0.80
N GLU A 554 -31.25 -15.74 0.38
CA GLU A 554 -30.70 -14.66 -0.44
C GLU A 554 -31.45 -14.48 -1.77
N SER A 555 -31.82 -15.59 -2.43
CA SER A 555 -32.57 -15.55 -3.68
C SER A 555 -33.96 -14.93 -3.49
N HIS A 556 -34.62 -15.21 -2.36
CA HIS A 556 -35.92 -14.64 -2.01
C HIS A 556 -35.82 -13.14 -1.76
N ILE A 557 -34.80 -12.70 -0.99
CA ILE A 557 -34.54 -11.29 -0.72
C ILE A 557 -34.25 -10.53 -2.02
N ARG A 558 -33.39 -11.07 -2.90
CA ARG A 558 -33.08 -10.48 -4.22
C ARG A 558 -34.32 -10.36 -5.10
N ASN A 559 -35.18 -11.38 -5.12
CA ASN A 559 -36.43 -11.36 -5.87
C ASN A 559 -37.41 -10.31 -5.33
N PHE A 560 -37.49 -10.17 -4.01
CA PHE A 560 -38.33 -9.14 -3.40
C PHE A 560 -37.81 -7.73 -3.68
N LEU A 561 -36.50 -7.49 -3.57
CA LEU A 561 -35.89 -6.21 -3.97
C LEU A 561 -36.14 -5.89 -5.44
N ARG A 562 -36.11 -6.90 -6.32
CA ARG A 562 -36.51 -6.73 -7.73
C ARG A 562 -37.96 -6.28 -7.86
N GLN A 563 -38.88 -6.88 -7.11
CA GLN A 563 -40.29 -6.46 -7.11
C GLN A 563 -40.48 -5.04 -6.58
N LEU A 564 -39.76 -4.66 -5.51
CA LEU A 564 -39.76 -3.30 -4.99
C LEU A 564 -39.21 -2.30 -6.02
N ALA A 565 -38.13 -2.64 -6.73
CA ALA A 565 -37.51 -1.78 -7.73
C ALA A 565 -38.39 -1.54 -8.97
N LEU A 566 -39.35 -2.42 -9.26
CA LEU A 566 -40.34 -2.24 -10.33
C LEU A 566 -41.38 -1.16 -9.99
N LYS A 567 -41.47 -0.72 -8.74
CA LYS A 567 -42.34 0.40 -8.37
C LYS A 567 -41.77 1.68 -9.00
N PRO A 568 -42.57 2.40 -9.80
CA PRO A 568 -42.05 3.53 -10.55
C PRO A 568 -41.98 4.76 -9.64
N THR A 569 -40.77 5.03 -9.15
CA THR A 569 -40.45 6.15 -8.25
C THR A 569 -39.99 7.41 -8.98
N ILE A 570 -39.59 7.27 -10.25
CA ILE A 570 -39.38 8.37 -11.20
C ILE A 570 -40.27 8.08 -12.40
N LEU A 571 -41.10 9.04 -12.78
CA LEU A 571 -42.06 8.96 -13.89
C LEU A 571 -41.75 9.99 -14.96
N SER A 572 -42.17 9.70 -16.19
CA SER A 572 -42.28 10.66 -17.27
C SER A 572 -43.72 10.58 -17.79
N ASP A 573 -44.38 11.72 -17.97
CA ASP A 573 -45.74 11.77 -18.51
C ASP A 573 -45.97 13.05 -19.34
N GLU A 574 -47.24 13.31 -19.71
CA GLU A 574 -47.60 14.47 -20.52
C GLU A 574 -47.36 15.82 -19.80
N THR A 575 -47.21 15.81 -18.47
CA THR A 575 -47.07 17.02 -17.65
C THR A 575 -45.63 17.34 -17.28
N ALA A 576 -44.79 16.32 -17.11
CA ALA A 576 -43.39 16.49 -16.74
C ALA A 576 -42.49 15.50 -17.50
N PHE A 577 -41.31 15.97 -17.91
CA PHE A 577 -40.32 15.12 -18.55
C PHE A 577 -39.77 14.08 -17.58
N LEU A 578 -39.46 14.48 -16.34
CA LEU A 578 -39.17 13.59 -15.22
C LEU A 578 -39.82 14.14 -13.94
N LYS A 579 -40.42 13.29 -13.12
CA LYS A 579 -40.93 13.67 -11.80
C LYS A 579 -40.80 12.56 -10.77
N ILE A 580 -40.68 12.96 -9.50
CA ILE A 580 -40.70 12.01 -8.39
C ILE A 580 -42.12 11.51 -8.17
N ASN A 581 -42.23 10.21 -8.04
CA ASN A 581 -43.45 9.53 -7.65
C ASN A 581 -43.23 8.74 -6.36
N HIS A 582 -44.06 9.02 -5.37
CA HIS A 582 -44.01 8.38 -4.06
C HIS A 582 -45.33 7.70 -3.71
N ILE A 583 -46.28 7.70 -4.65
CA ILE A 583 -47.61 7.10 -4.51
C ILE A 583 -47.80 6.05 -5.61
N ASP A 584 -48.36 4.91 -5.25
CA ASP A 584 -48.81 3.91 -6.21
C ASP A 584 -49.99 4.47 -7.03
N PRO A 585 -49.87 4.61 -8.37
CA PRO A 585 -50.95 5.13 -9.20
C PRO A 585 -52.22 4.27 -9.19
N GLN A 586 -52.11 2.98 -8.83
CA GLN A 586 -53.24 2.04 -8.79
C GLN A 586 -53.92 1.99 -7.43
N THR A 587 -53.15 2.12 -6.34
CA THR A 587 -53.67 1.96 -4.98
C THR A 587 -53.78 3.26 -4.19
N GLU A 588 -53.24 4.37 -4.73
CA GLU A 588 -53.17 5.70 -4.11
C GLU A 588 -52.46 5.71 -2.74
N LYS A 589 -51.67 4.67 -2.45
CA LYS A 589 -50.90 4.55 -1.20
C LYS A 589 -49.45 4.95 -1.41
N PHE A 590 -48.86 5.53 -0.38
CA PHE A 590 -47.43 5.84 -0.35
C PHE A 590 -46.58 4.57 -0.42
N TYR A 591 -45.43 4.67 -1.10
CA TYR A 591 -44.40 3.64 -1.05
C TYR A 591 -43.65 3.72 0.29
N TYR A 592 -43.87 2.72 1.15
CA TYR A 592 -43.15 2.60 2.42
C TYR A 592 -42.08 1.52 2.29
N PHE A 593 -41.04 1.78 1.49
CA PHE A 593 -40.00 0.79 1.17
C PHE A 593 -39.31 0.22 2.40
N ASP A 594 -39.07 1.05 3.42
CA ASP A 594 -38.49 0.68 4.70
C ASP A 594 -39.38 -0.34 5.44
N ILE A 595 -40.67 -0.05 5.59
CA ILE A 595 -41.64 -0.92 6.26
C ILE A 595 -41.85 -2.20 5.46
N GLU A 596 -42.06 -2.10 4.14
CA GLU A 596 -42.31 -3.24 3.28
C GLU A 596 -41.14 -4.23 3.26
N PHE A 597 -39.91 -3.72 3.22
CA PHE A 597 -38.71 -4.54 3.27
C PHE A 597 -38.51 -5.19 4.64
N SER A 598 -38.65 -4.43 5.73
CA SER A 598 -38.55 -4.96 7.10
C SER A 598 -39.60 -6.03 7.39
N ASP A 599 -40.85 -5.83 6.95
CA ASP A 599 -41.92 -6.82 7.10
C ASP A 599 -41.66 -8.09 6.28
N TYR A 600 -41.05 -7.96 5.11
CA TYR A 600 -40.64 -9.11 4.30
C TYR A 600 -39.49 -9.89 4.95
N LEU A 601 -38.46 -9.20 5.44
CA LEU A 601 -37.35 -9.83 6.15
C LEU A 601 -37.85 -10.60 7.39
N LYS A 602 -38.76 -10.01 8.19
CA LYS A 602 -39.35 -10.67 9.36
C LYS A 602 -40.07 -11.97 8.99
N LYS A 603 -40.76 -12.03 7.85
CA LYS A 603 -41.39 -13.27 7.34
C LYS A 603 -40.37 -14.37 7.04
N LEU A 604 -39.13 -14.01 6.72
CA LEU A 604 -38.01 -14.93 6.49
C LEU A 604 -37.24 -15.27 7.78
N GLY A 605 -37.67 -14.78 8.95
CA GLY A 605 -36.97 -14.98 10.22
C GLY A 605 -35.69 -14.13 10.37
N ILE A 606 -35.60 -13.03 9.63
CA ILE A 606 -34.50 -12.07 9.68
C ILE A 606 -35.08 -10.72 10.08
N ASP A 607 -34.79 -10.21 11.28
CA ASP A 607 -35.15 -8.84 11.61
C ASP A 607 -34.10 -7.84 11.09
N ASP A 608 -34.38 -6.55 11.23
CA ASP A 608 -33.50 -5.47 10.72
C ASP A 608 -32.11 -5.51 11.38
N GLU A 609 -32.04 -5.84 12.68
CA GLU A 609 -30.78 -5.94 13.41
C GLU A 609 -29.94 -7.11 12.91
N LYS A 610 -30.55 -8.28 12.71
CA LYS A 610 -29.89 -9.45 12.13
C LYS A 610 -29.43 -9.17 10.69
N PHE A 611 -30.23 -8.46 9.89
CA PHE A 611 -29.86 -8.08 8.53
C PHE A 611 -28.71 -7.07 8.51
N LYS A 612 -28.71 -6.06 9.38
CA LYS A 612 -27.60 -5.13 9.58
C LYS A 612 -26.31 -5.89 9.92
N ASN A 613 -26.37 -6.84 10.85
CA ASN A 613 -25.22 -7.65 11.24
C ASN A 613 -24.71 -8.54 10.09
N ILE A 614 -25.60 -9.06 9.24
CA ILE A 614 -25.22 -9.74 8.00
C ILE A 614 -24.46 -8.79 7.08
N LEU A 615 -24.96 -7.57 6.86
CA LEU A 615 -24.29 -6.59 6.00
C LEU A 615 -22.90 -6.19 6.54
N LEU A 616 -22.76 -6.04 7.86
CA LEU A 616 -21.48 -5.81 8.51
C LEU A 616 -20.50 -6.96 8.21
N GLN A 617 -20.92 -8.22 8.40
CA GLN A 617 -20.10 -9.38 8.06
C GLN A 617 -19.76 -9.47 6.57
N LEU A 618 -20.68 -9.10 5.68
CA LEU A 618 -20.42 -9.05 4.23
C LEU A 618 -19.48 -7.91 3.82
N SER A 619 -19.41 -6.85 4.62
CA SER A 619 -18.54 -5.69 4.39
C SER A 619 -17.11 -5.87 4.90
N GLU A 620 -16.89 -6.86 5.78
CA GLU A 620 -15.58 -7.13 6.34
C GLU A 620 -14.60 -7.60 5.26
N PRO A 621 -13.40 -7.00 5.18
CA PRO A 621 -12.37 -7.52 4.31
C PRO A 621 -11.92 -8.91 4.79
N GLY A 622 -11.54 -9.77 3.85
CA GLY A 622 -11.00 -11.10 4.18
C GLY A 622 -9.87 -11.03 5.21
N LYS A 623 -9.93 -11.92 6.22
CA LYS A 623 -8.93 -11.96 7.29
C LYS A 623 -7.55 -12.29 6.74
N LYS A 624 -6.56 -11.45 7.05
CA LYS A 624 -5.15 -11.71 6.70
C LYS A 624 -4.59 -12.83 7.58
N GLY A 625 -3.68 -13.64 7.05
CA GLY A 625 -3.00 -14.69 7.82
C GLY A 625 -1.70 -14.22 8.50
N ILE A 626 -1.20 -15.06 9.42
CA ILE A 626 0.17 -14.99 9.94
C ILE A 626 1.09 -15.66 8.90
N HIS A 627 2.00 -14.88 8.31
CA HIS A 627 2.97 -15.36 7.31
C HIS A 627 4.41 -15.13 7.79
N ASP A 628 5.35 -15.91 7.27
CA ASP A 628 6.77 -15.77 7.61
C ASP A 628 7.34 -14.45 7.08
N GLY A 629 8.25 -13.85 7.84
CA GLY A 629 8.94 -12.61 7.47
C GLY A 629 8.19 -11.31 7.81
N LYS A 630 6.95 -11.38 8.32
CA LYS A 630 6.23 -10.21 8.83
C LYS A 630 6.95 -9.59 10.03
N THR A 631 7.00 -8.26 10.07
CA THR A 631 7.46 -7.54 11.27
C THR A 631 6.37 -7.59 12.33
N TYR A 632 6.77 -7.54 13.60
CA TYR A 632 5.84 -7.40 14.70
C TYR A 632 6.29 -6.30 15.65
N ARG A 633 5.33 -5.66 16.29
CA ARG A 633 5.55 -4.70 17.37
C ARG A 633 4.38 -4.70 18.36
N PHE A 634 4.61 -4.15 19.53
CA PHE A 634 3.55 -3.89 20.51
C PHE A 634 2.88 -2.55 20.20
N ALA A 635 1.58 -2.45 20.43
CA ALA A 635 0.83 -1.20 20.30
C ALA A 635 1.34 -0.14 21.29
N GLU A 636 1.36 1.14 20.87
CA GLU A 636 1.82 2.27 21.70
C GLU A 636 0.78 2.75 22.71
N GLU A 637 -0.51 2.71 22.34
CA GLU A 637 -1.61 2.98 23.27
C GLU A 637 -1.88 1.72 24.12
N PHE A 638 -1.57 1.83 25.41
CA PHE A 638 -1.90 0.79 26.37
C PHE A 638 -3.40 0.84 26.69
N TYR A 639 -4.08 -0.23 26.28
CA TYR A 639 -5.24 -0.88 26.89
C TYR A 639 -5.72 -0.32 28.24
N ASP A 640 -7.05 -0.11 28.41
CA ASP A 640 -7.67 0.23 29.69
C ASP A 640 -7.71 -1.00 30.61
N PRO A 641 -6.84 -1.09 31.63
CA PRO A 641 -6.77 -2.26 32.49
C PRO A 641 -8.03 -2.52 33.29
N SER A 642 -8.95 -1.55 33.37
CA SER A 642 -10.20 -1.68 34.09
C SER A 642 -11.31 -2.41 33.33
N GLN A 643 -11.18 -2.65 32.02
CA GLN A 643 -12.23 -3.29 31.21
C GLN A 643 -12.05 -4.82 31.06
N GLY A 644 -10.85 -5.34 31.30
CA GLY A 644 -10.56 -6.77 31.20
C GLY A 644 -10.79 -7.36 29.81
N VAL A 645 -11.39 -8.56 29.78
CA VAL A 645 -11.76 -9.28 28.55
C VAL A 645 -12.71 -8.49 27.64
N ASP A 646 -13.48 -7.54 28.19
CA ASP A 646 -14.44 -6.78 27.40
C ASP A 646 -13.75 -5.83 26.40
N ASP A 647 -12.64 -5.20 26.79
CA ASP A 647 -11.86 -4.37 25.85
C ASP A 647 -11.06 -5.23 24.86
N ALA A 648 -10.63 -6.43 25.26
CA ALA A 648 -10.08 -7.42 24.32
C ALA A 648 -11.12 -7.82 23.24
N ARG A 649 -12.41 -7.91 23.61
CA ARG A 649 -13.52 -8.15 22.67
C ARG A 649 -13.68 -6.98 21.71
N ASP A 650 -13.64 -5.75 22.20
CA ASP A 650 -13.72 -4.55 21.37
C ASP A 650 -12.57 -4.49 20.34
N ILE A 651 -11.35 -4.87 20.73
CA ILE A 651 -10.20 -4.98 19.81
C ILE A 651 -10.44 -6.08 18.77
N VAL A 652 -10.96 -7.24 19.19
CA VAL A 652 -11.27 -8.36 18.27
C VAL A 652 -12.31 -7.97 17.22
N GLU A 653 -13.31 -7.18 17.61
CA GLU A 653 -14.38 -6.70 16.73
C GLU A 653 -13.92 -5.57 15.81
N ARG A 654 -13.00 -4.71 16.27
CA ARG A 654 -12.52 -3.56 15.50
C ARG A 654 -11.38 -3.90 14.56
N GLU A 655 -10.44 -4.74 14.99
CA GLU A 655 -9.19 -5.01 14.29
C GLU A 655 -9.23 -6.32 13.53
N ASN A 656 -8.38 -6.44 12.50
CA ASN A 656 -8.17 -7.68 11.77
C ASN A 656 -7.40 -8.70 12.62
N THR A 657 -8.10 -9.29 13.59
CA THR A 657 -7.56 -10.21 14.58
C THR A 657 -7.40 -11.60 13.99
N VAL A 658 -6.16 -12.08 14.04
CA VAL A 658 -5.71 -13.39 13.54
C VAL A 658 -5.53 -14.38 14.67
N GLY A 659 -5.31 -13.89 15.89
CA GLY A 659 -5.76 -14.58 17.08
C GLY A 659 -5.20 -14.09 18.39
N VAL A 660 -5.26 -14.94 19.39
CA VAL A 660 -5.14 -14.54 20.79
C VAL A 660 -4.18 -15.48 21.50
N ILE A 661 -3.16 -14.90 22.11
CA ILE A 661 -2.25 -15.61 23.00
C ILE A 661 -2.75 -15.39 24.42
N LEU A 662 -3.03 -16.46 25.16
CA LEU A 662 -3.48 -16.42 26.55
C LEU A 662 -2.42 -17.07 27.44
N PHE A 663 -2.20 -16.47 28.61
CA PHE A 663 -1.27 -17.01 29.60
C PHE A 663 -1.72 -16.66 31.02
N ASP A 664 -1.45 -17.60 31.93
CA ASP A 664 -1.79 -17.48 33.34
C ASP A 664 -0.53 -17.08 34.14
N LEU A 665 -0.63 -15.97 34.88
CA LEU A 665 0.43 -15.54 35.79
C LEU A 665 0.20 -16.15 37.18
N CYS A 666 0.99 -17.16 37.53
CA CYS A 666 1.00 -17.75 38.86
C CYS A 666 2.35 -17.55 39.55
N ASP A 667 2.32 -17.03 40.78
CA ASP A 667 3.48 -17.06 41.68
C ASP A 667 3.51 -18.41 42.39
N TYR A 668 4.41 -19.29 41.97
CA TYR A 668 4.65 -20.59 42.59
C TYR A 668 5.77 -20.57 43.65
N SER A 669 6.21 -19.38 44.10
CA SER A 669 7.21 -19.27 45.16
C SER A 669 6.65 -19.73 46.51
N GLU A 670 7.53 -20.23 47.39
CA GLU A 670 7.13 -20.70 48.74
C GLU A 670 6.47 -19.60 49.60
N ASN A 671 6.61 -18.32 49.21
CA ASN A 671 6.04 -17.15 49.88
C ASN A 671 4.80 -16.59 49.17
N ALA A 672 4.31 -17.24 48.11
CA ALA A 672 3.15 -16.78 47.36
C ALA A 672 1.89 -16.78 48.25
N ASN A 673 1.06 -15.75 48.12
CA ASN A 673 -0.18 -15.68 48.88
C ASN A 673 -1.16 -16.76 48.36
N PRO A 674 -1.56 -17.75 49.18
CA PRO A 674 -2.40 -18.86 48.73
C PRO A 674 -3.81 -18.43 48.28
N SER A 675 -4.22 -17.18 48.55
CA SER A 675 -5.48 -16.61 48.05
C SER A 675 -5.35 -15.85 46.73
N HIS A 676 -4.16 -15.75 46.12
CA HIS A 676 -3.97 -15.04 44.86
C HIS A 676 -4.37 -15.92 43.68
N GLN A 677 -5.44 -15.55 42.97
CA GLN A 677 -5.83 -16.24 41.74
C GLN A 677 -4.85 -15.92 40.59
N PRO A 678 -4.68 -16.81 39.59
CA PRO A 678 -3.89 -16.52 38.42
C PRO A 678 -4.44 -15.28 37.71
N LEU A 679 -3.60 -14.27 37.47
CA LEU A 679 -3.99 -13.18 36.57
C LEU A 679 -3.99 -13.76 35.15
N ARG A 680 -5.18 -13.92 34.58
CA ARG A 680 -5.35 -14.37 33.19
C ARG A 680 -5.15 -13.19 32.25
N ASN A 681 -4.06 -13.23 31.51
CA ASN A 681 -3.63 -12.16 30.61
C ASN A 681 -3.55 -12.67 29.18
N GLY A 682 -3.47 -11.75 28.24
CA GLY A 682 -3.28 -12.14 26.87
C GLY A 682 -2.72 -11.05 25.98
N ILE A 683 -2.45 -11.47 24.75
CA ILE A 683 -2.04 -10.60 23.67
C ILE A 683 -3.00 -10.87 22.52
N ILE A 684 -3.73 -9.84 22.09
CA ILE A 684 -4.47 -9.88 20.84
C ILE A 684 -3.47 -9.65 19.71
N VAL A 685 -3.40 -10.62 18.82
CA VAL A 685 -2.55 -10.63 17.63
C VAL A 685 -3.40 -10.17 16.46
N THR A 686 -3.11 -8.97 15.97
CA THR A 686 -3.78 -8.40 14.79
C THR A 686 -2.79 -8.27 13.65
N VAL A 687 -3.32 -8.17 12.43
CA VAL A 687 -2.52 -7.92 11.23
C VAL A 687 -3.04 -6.68 10.54
N THR A 688 -2.18 -5.67 10.46
CA THR A 688 -2.49 -4.44 9.74
C THR A 688 -2.63 -4.66 8.25
N ASP A 689 -3.21 -3.67 7.59
CA ASP A 689 -3.13 -3.54 6.14
C ASP A 689 -1.71 -3.53 5.62
N PHE A 690 -0.74 -3.22 6.47
CA PHE A 690 0.66 -3.11 6.15
C PHE A 690 1.50 -4.39 6.32
N ASP A 691 0.85 -5.54 6.45
CA ASP A 691 1.49 -6.83 6.71
C ASP A 691 2.43 -6.83 7.93
N GLU A 692 2.17 -5.92 8.87
CA GLU A 692 2.78 -5.90 10.19
C GLU A 692 1.81 -6.48 11.21
N ILE A 693 2.36 -7.31 12.09
CA ILE A 693 1.66 -7.88 13.24
C ILE A 693 1.69 -6.84 14.37
N ILE A 694 0.53 -6.40 14.83
CA ILE A 694 0.43 -5.59 16.05
C ILE A 694 -0.04 -6.47 17.18
N LEU A 695 0.65 -6.33 18.30
CA LEU A 695 0.40 -7.07 19.53
C LEU A 695 -0.21 -6.11 20.53
N TYR A 696 -1.48 -6.34 20.87
CA TYR A 696 -2.18 -5.59 21.91
C TYR A 696 -2.12 -6.38 23.21
N PRO A 697 -1.20 -6.04 24.12
CA PRO A 697 -1.17 -6.68 25.43
C PRO A 697 -2.35 -6.16 26.24
N TYR A 698 -3.09 -7.07 26.86
CA TYR A 698 -4.08 -6.70 27.86
C TYR A 698 -3.77 -7.42 29.18
N LEU A 699 -3.86 -6.66 30.27
CA LEU A 699 -3.53 -7.11 31.61
C LEU A 699 -4.79 -7.13 32.47
N GLY A 700 -5.16 -8.31 32.97
CA GLY A 700 -6.25 -8.49 33.92
C GLY A 700 -5.83 -8.25 35.36
N TYR A 701 -6.80 -7.88 36.19
CA TYR A 701 -6.67 -7.79 37.65
C TYR A 701 -7.65 -8.76 38.33
N ASN A 702 -7.24 -9.32 39.48
CA ASN A 702 -7.96 -10.39 40.20
C ASN A 702 -9.35 -10.00 40.73
N ASP A 703 -9.73 -8.71 40.67
CA ASP A 703 -11.03 -8.21 41.15
C ASP A 703 -11.96 -7.73 40.02
N LEU A 704 -11.55 -7.88 38.77
CA LEU A 704 -12.37 -7.47 37.61
C LEU A 704 -13.38 -8.55 37.23
N HIS A 705 -14.65 -8.15 37.13
CA HIS A 705 -15.75 -9.05 36.79
C HIS A 705 -15.53 -9.79 35.45
N SER A 706 -14.90 -9.11 34.49
CA SER A 706 -14.60 -9.62 33.14
C SER A 706 -13.52 -10.71 33.12
N HIS A 707 -12.82 -10.99 34.22
CA HIS A 707 -11.81 -12.06 34.32
C HIS A 707 -12.32 -13.35 35.00
N ARG A 708 -13.62 -13.42 35.32
CA ARG A 708 -14.21 -14.67 35.82
C ARG A 708 -14.05 -15.80 34.79
N PRO A 709 -13.80 -17.04 35.22
CA PRO A 709 -13.61 -18.17 34.30
C PRO A 709 -14.73 -18.37 33.27
N SER A 710 -15.98 -18.02 33.61
CA SER A 710 -17.12 -18.06 32.69
C SER A 710 -16.95 -17.11 31.51
N TYR A 711 -16.57 -15.85 31.77
CA TYR A 711 -16.39 -14.83 30.73
C TYR A 711 -15.27 -15.18 29.76
N LEU A 712 -14.17 -15.76 30.25
CA LEU A 712 -13.11 -16.24 29.37
C LEU A 712 -13.54 -17.46 28.54
N THR A 713 -14.38 -18.33 29.09
CA THR A 713 -14.94 -19.48 28.35
C THR A 713 -15.85 -18.99 27.23
N ASP A 714 -16.69 -17.99 27.52
CA ASP A 714 -17.55 -17.34 26.53
C ASP A 714 -16.72 -16.65 25.46
N PHE A 715 -15.69 -15.89 25.84
CA PHE A 715 -14.77 -15.26 24.89
C PHE A 715 -14.03 -16.27 24.01
N LYS A 716 -13.51 -17.37 24.58
CA LYS A 716 -12.88 -18.45 23.77
C LYS A 716 -13.87 -19.06 22.78
N LYS A 717 -15.13 -19.23 23.18
CA LYS A 717 -16.19 -19.71 22.30
C LYS A 717 -16.49 -18.71 21.19
N GLU A 718 -16.62 -17.43 21.51
CA GLU A 718 -16.75 -16.34 20.53
C GLU A 718 -15.59 -16.37 19.52
N LEU A 719 -14.33 -16.46 19.99
CA LEU A 719 -13.15 -16.57 19.13
C LEU A 719 -13.20 -17.83 18.25
N SER A 720 -13.64 -18.97 18.77
CA SER A 720 -13.77 -20.23 18.03
C SER A 720 -14.87 -20.17 16.96
N ASP A 721 -16.04 -19.61 17.27
CA ASP A 721 -17.13 -19.35 16.31
C ASP A 721 -16.64 -18.41 15.19
N GLN A 722 -15.63 -17.63 15.54
CA GLN A 722 -14.92 -16.72 14.69
C GLN A 722 -13.70 -17.35 13.95
N ASN A 723 -13.39 -18.64 14.08
CA ASN A 723 -12.15 -19.24 13.54
C ASN A 723 -10.87 -18.43 13.90
N ILE A 724 -10.90 -17.74 15.03
CA ILE A 724 -9.76 -17.01 15.54
C ILE A 724 -8.94 -17.99 16.39
N LEU A 725 -7.65 -18.11 16.08
CA LEU A 725 -6.77 -19.05 16.77
C LEU A 725 -6.56 -18.61 18.21
N VAL A 726 -6.76 -19.52 19.15
CA VAL A 726 -6.41 -19.33 20.56
C VAL A 726 -5.18 -20.17 20.88
N TYR A 727 -4.11 -19.51 21.32
CA TYR A 727 -2.87 -20.16 21.75
C TYR A 727 -2.69 -19.95 23.25
N GLU A 728 -2.71 -21.04 24.02
CA GLU A 728 -2.50 -21.02 25.46
C GLU A 728 -1.05 -21.37 25.79
N VAL A 729 -0.39 -20.53 26.58
CA VAL A 729 0.98 -20.75 27.06
C VAL A 729 0.92 -21.67 28.27
N GLU A 730 1.49 -22.87 28.14
CA GLU A 730 1.44 -23.93 29.16
C GLU A 730 2.69 -23.98 30.08
N ASP A 731 3.64 -23.03 29.95
CA ASP A 731 4.88 -23.05 30.73
C ASP A 731 4.75 -22.33 32.09
N GLU A 732 4.51 -23.11 33.14
CA GLU A 732 4.35 -22.63 34.52
C GLU A 732 5.60 -21.95 35.10
N ASN A 733 6.81 -22.28 34.60
CA ASN A 733 8.06 -21.71 35.11
C ASN A 733 8.44 -20.38 34.45
N LEU A 734 7.75 -20.02 33.36
CA LEU A 734 8.07 -18.85 32.56
C LEU A 734 8.05 -17.54 33.36
N TRP A 735 7.13 -17.45 34.33
CA TRP A 735 6.85 -16.23 35.09
C TRP A 735 7.59 -16.12 36.43
N LYS A 736 8.34 -17.16 36.82
CA LYS A 736 8.96 -17.25 38.15
C LYS A 736 9.86 -16.04 38.48
N GLY A 737 10.62 -15.56 37.50
CA GLY A 737 11.49 -14.38 37.64
C GLY A 737 10.74 -13.05 37.77
N CYS A 738 9.45 -12.99 37.39
CA CYS A 738 8.64 -11.77 37.51
C CYS A 738 8.28 -11.44 38.98
N PHE A 739 8.15 -12.46 39.83
CA PHE A 739 7.74 -12.32 41.23
C PHE A 739 8.91 -12.14 42.21
N GLU A 740 10.16 -12.15 41.71
CA GLU A 740 11.33 -11.85 42.53
C GLU A 740 11.29 -10.39 43.03
N LYS A 741 11.57 -10.19 44.33
CA LYS A 741 11.61 -8.85 44.93
C LYS A 741 12.79 -8.05 44.38
N ASP A 742 12.49 -7.09 43.51
CA ASP A 742 13.42 -6.09 42.99
C ASP A 742 12.74 -4.71 42.91
N ASN A 743 13.40 -3.72 42.33
CA ASN A 743 12.86 -2.36 42.15
C ASN A 743 12.08 -2.16 40.83
N LYS A 744 11.79 -3.22 40.06
CA LYS A 744 11.07 -3.13 38.78
C LYS A 744 9.59 -3.42 38.97
N ASP A 745 8.74 -2.71 38.23
CA ASP A 745 7.31 -2.94 38.23
C ASP A 745 6.95 -4.32 37.63
N LEU A 746 5.93 -4.97 38.18
CA LEU A 746 5.50 -6.31 37.72
C LEU A 746 5.10 -6.28 36.24
N LYS A 747 4.47 -5.20 35.76
CA LYS A 747 4.08 -5.01 34.36
C LYS A 747 5.28 -5.03 33.44
N ASP A 748 6.35 -4.33 33.81
CA ASP A 748 7.58 -4.26 33.00
C ASP A 748 8.26 -5.62 32.88
N LYS A 749 8.27 -6.40 33.98
CA LYS A 749 8.84 -7.75 33.98
C LYS A 749 8.06 -8.72 33.09
N ILE A 750 6.72 -8.68 33.16
CA ILE A 750 5.85 -9.50 32.29
C ILE A 750 6.11 -9.13 30.83
N PHE A 751 6.21 -7.83 30.54
CA PHE A 751 6.46 -7.35 29.18
C PHE A 751 7.84 -7.78 28.64
N ASP A 752 8.87 -7.79 29.49
CA ASP A 752 10.20 -8.29 29.13
C ASP A 752 10.21 -9.78 28.78
N VAL A 753 9.40 -10.59 29.47
CA VAL A 753 9.22 -12.02 29.16
C VAL A 753 8.46 -12.18 27.84
N CYS A 754 7.33 -11.48 27.66
CA CYS A 754 6.57 -11.49 26.41
C CYS A 754 7.44 -11.12 25.21
N LYS A 755 8.27 -10.07 25.31
CA LYS A 755 9.21 -9.66 24.25
C LYS A 755 10.17 -10.78 23.82
N LYS A 756 10.60 -11.62 24.76
CA LYS A 756 11.52 -12.74 24.48
C LYS A 756 10.81 -13.91 23.80
N GLU A 757 9.62 -14.26 24.27
CA GLU A 757 8.90 -15.45 23.82
C GLU A 757 7.99 -15.22 22.61
N ILE A 758 7.63 -13.97 22.30
CA ILE A 758 6.60 -13.66 21.30
C ILE A 758 6.86 -14.27 19.92
N LYS A 759 8.12 -14.33 19.46
CA LYS A 759 8.48 -14.95 18.19
C LYS A 759 8.10 -16.43 18.16
N ARG A 760 8.36 -17.12 19.26
CA ARG A 760 8.03 -18.54 19.43
C ARG A 760 6.51 -18.72 19.45
N TRP A 761 5.80 -17.92 20.23
CA TRP A 761 4.35 -17.99 20.31
C TRP A 761 3.65 -17.74 18.97
N LEU A 762 4.08 -16.73 18.21
CA LEU A 762 3.55 -16.45 16.87
C LEU A 762 3.82 -17.62 15.89
N SER A 763 5.00 -18.23 15.98
CA SER A 763 5.35 -19.42 15.19
C SER A 763 4.48 -20.62 15.56
N ASP A 764 4.34 -20.93 16.85
CA ASP A 764 3.56 -22.07 17.34
C ASP A 764 2.07 -21.92 16.99
N MET A 765 1.54 -20.70 17.13
CA MET A 765 0.18 -20.35 16.73
C MET A 765 -0.06 -20.58 15.24
N LYS A 766 0.88 -20.20 14.37
CA LYS A 766 0.82 -20.47 12.92
C LYS A 766 0.79 -21.97 12.62
N TYR A 767 1.67 -22.77 13.23
CA TYR A 767 1.72 -24.22 12.99
C TYR A 767 0.44 -24.95 13.44
N ARG A 768 -0.22 -24.47 14.49
CA ARG A 768 -1.50 -25.01 14.95
C ARG A 768 -2.66 -24.65 14.01
N GLY A 769 -2.61 -23.51 13.33
CA GLY A 769 -3.65 -23.09 12.38
C GLY A 769 -3.63 -23.81 11.01
N ASN A 770 -2.52 -24.45 10.65
CA ASN A 770 -2.37 -25.22 9.40
C ASN A 770 -2.72 -26.72 9.55
N ARG A 771 -3.19 -27.15 10.73
CA ARG A 771 -3.69 -28.49 11.02
C ARG A 771 -5.19 -28.43 11.23
#